data_AF-A0A536D0X0-F1
#
_entry.id   AF-A0A536D0X0-F1
#
_cell.length_a   1.000
_cell.length_b   1.000
_cell.length_c   1.000
_cell.angle_alpha   90.00
_cell.angle_beta   90.00
_cell.angle_gamma   90.00
#
_symmetry.space_group_name_H-M   'P 1'
#
loop_
_entity.id
_entity.type
_entity.pdbx_description
1 polymer ?
#
loop_
_entity_poly.entity_id
_entity_poly.type
_entity_poly.pdbx_seq_one_letter_code
_entity_poly.pdbx_strand_id
1 'polypeptide(L)'
;MVGLPVRADPAAVHLVRRVAVQRGWPEPNPCRLRLSTQSLRRGRHQTGLRHRRRLPGQPSGRALYRSRSLPRVRRASRLPAAAGLCALHPARHAPRRPGRPVPRRAARFRRRVDGPTHERRGSRGPADPGPSRTGKRGNVLVMVATLGPGVRVRLITSVVLRLLLLGCAGVVMQVGWVMVWMLSYRLTHGNDFTYAYLVSQSAVWEKLHELLVLANTLAPGLELADGPATLDIVVNSLVLAFVLAGVGYLCGIVLIDLGVCAVRGAVLVVVLFEVVFQTTLFLTPGLYTTDIFSYVMYGHISAVYNLNPYLYPPNYFPANPMLGWIHPIWHDQPSVYGPLWTDLAWVFARVLAPLNDVTSTLDDGTMLQIGLMDQVFAYKLLMNVVQVVNLVLVWWLLGRMMAGRPRARLAAFVVFAWNPLMLFDAAGNAHNDALMVTLLLLGIAPLVWRRSPPTNAGWALGTFFVGLSALIKYTTGLVGLFYVVPWARRLSSWTARVVWIGGAVGLVVVATVVLYIPWIDFPRFLDPIFVAASGKTWMYTNWAPDLVALTISDQWLDPNGLNPDASRELVRFWTKTVTRGIFAVYLGWELVRLWRIAGDRQRPIVEPILEASTRTFSVLILLVLSWVLEWYWMWPLALVTLLGWQRMLTRVVVGYTLTSLPVFYVHHYWSTNMPGVLVLAYALPPLALPIVGWAWQRWIKRPSAGPSVRRVLRTELGAASE
;
A
#
# COMPACT_ATOMS: atom_id res chain seq x y z
N MET A 1 32.36 -10.63 -11.85
CA MET A 1 33.39 -10.48 -10.79
C MET A 1 33.63 -11.85 -10.17
N VAL A 2 34.75 -12.07 -9.46
CA VAL A 2 35.01 -13.35 -8.79
C VAL A 2 34.03 -13.49 -7.62
N GLY A 3 33.27 -14.58 -7.60
CA GLY A 3 32.39 -14.91 -6.46
C GLY A 3 33.23 -15.39 -5.29
N LEU A 4 33.10 -14.73 -4.14
CA LEU A 4 33.53 -15.31 -2.86
C LEU A 4 32.55 -16.44 -2.50
N PRO A 5 33.02 -17.62 -2.06
CA PRO A 5 32.12 -18.65 -1.54
C PRO A 5 31.48 -18.13 -0.25
N VAL A 6 30.15 -17.95 -0.29
CA VAL A 6 29.37 -17.64 0.91
C VAL A 6 29.33 -18.91 1.76
N ARG A 7 30.16 -18.97 2.80
CA ARG A 7 30.03 -19.97 3.85
C ARG A 7 28.72 -19.72 4.58
N ALA A 8 27.70 -20.49 4.22
CA ALA A 8 26.47 -20.59 4.98
C ALA A 8 26.76 -21.02 6.42
N ASP A 9 26.07 -20.44 7.39
CA ASP A 9 26.08 -20.96 8.76
C ASP A 9 25.41 -22.35 8.77
N PRO A 10 26.10 -23.42 9.20
CA PRO A 10 25.51 -24.75 9.33
C PRO A 10 24.26 -24.77 10.23
N ALA A 11 24.16 -23.88 11.23
CA ALA A 11 22.98 -23.76 12.08
C ALA A 11 21.77 -23.20 11.32
N ALA A 12 21.97 -22.19 10.47
CA ALA A 12 20.92 -21.64 9.58
C ALA A 12 20.38 -22.71 8.64
N VAL A 13 21.29 -23.43 7.97
CA VAL A 13 20.96 -24.51 7.03
C VAL A 13 20.20 -25.63 7.75
N HIS A 14 20.63 -26.02 8.95
CA HIS A 14 19.93 -27.05 9.73
C HIS A 14 18.56 -26.62 10.25
N LEU A 15 18.40 -25.42 10.83
CA LEU A 15 17.12 -25.02 11.40
C LEU A 15 16.05 -24.91 10.30
N VAL A 16 16.32 -24.17 9.21
CA VAL A 16 15.32 -23.94 8.16
C VAL A 16 14.96 -25.24 7.44
N ARG A 17 15.91 -26.17 7.24
CA ARG A 17 15.59 -27.52 6.74
C ARG A 17 14.73 -28.35 7.69
N ARG A 18 14.90 -28.22 9.01
CA ARG A 18 14.00 -28.88 9.97
C ARG A 18 12.58 -28.31 9.89
N VAL A 19 12.43 -26.98 9.77
CA VAL A 19 11.10 -26.35 9.55
C VAL A 19 10.43 -26.91 8.29
N ALA A 20 11.20 -27.16 7.22
CA ALA A 20 10.70 -27.76 5.99
C ALA A 20 10.18 -29.19 6.18
N VAL A 21 11.01 -30.08 6.71
CA VAL A 21 10.66 -31.50 6.92
C VAL A 21 9.46 -31.63 7.88
N GLN A 22 9.38 -30.80 8.92
CA GLN A 22 8.29 -30.84 9.91
C GLN A 22 6.90 -30.54 9.35
N ARG A 23 6.79 -29.84 8.22
CA ARG A 23 5.51 -29.59 7.53
C ARG A 23 5.24 -30.54 6.36
N GLY A 24 5.98 -31.66 6.28
CA GLY A 24 5.79 -32.67 5.23
C GLY A 24 6.15 -32.18 3.83
N TRP A 25 7.00 -31.16 3.70
CA TRP A 25 7.51 -30.74 2.40
C TRP A 25 8.43 -31.85 1.86
N PRO A 26 8.43 -32.12 0.54
CA PRO A 26 9.47 -32.96 -0.04
C PRO A 26 10.84 -32.34 0.23
N GLU A 27 11.86 -33.17 0.47
CA GLU A 27 13.24 -32.69 0.44
C GLU A 27 13.51 -31.99 -0.91
N PRO A 28 14.33 -30.91 -0.94
CA PRO A 28 14.65 -30.18 -2.15
C PRO A 28 15.26 -31.14 -3.18
N ASN A 29 14.45 -31.50 -4.18
CA ASN A 29 14.59 -32.72 -4.94
C ASN A 29 15.89 -32.69 -5.76
N PRO A 30 16.94 -33.47 -5.41
CA PRO A 30 18.26 -33.32 -6.03
C PRO A 30 18.17 -33.71 -7.50
N CYS A 31 18.36 -32.72 -8.39
CA CYS A 31 18.12 -32.84 -9.83
C CYS A 31 18.81 -34.06 -10.43
N ARG A 32 18.06 -35.14 -10.65
CA ARG A 32 18.52 -36.35 -11.32
C ARG A 32 18.71 -36.11 -12.82
N LEU A 33 19.79 -35.39 -13.15
CA LEU A 33 20.42 -35.39 -14.47
C LEU A 33 20.93 -36.80 -14.79
N ARG A 34 20.00 -37.67 -15.23
CA ARG A 34 20.32 -38.96 -15.85
C ARG A 34 20.90 -38.72 -17.24
N LEU A 35 22.17 -38.34 -17.29
CA LEU A 35 23.00 -38.47 -18.47
C LEU A 35 23.00 -39.94 -18.91
N SER A 36 22.45 -40.23 -20.09
CA SER A 36 22.32 -41.58 -20.64
C SER A 36 23.61 -42.03 -21.32
N THR A 37 24.65 -42.33 -20.53
CA THR A 37 25.88 -42.95 -21.04
C THR A 37 25.64 -44.41 -21.47
N GLN A 38 25.45 -44.63 -22.76
CA GLN A 38 25.50 -45.95 -23.36
C GLN A 38 26.94 -46.47 -23.41
N SER A 39 27.28 -47.49 -22.62
CA SER A 39 28.32 -48.46 -23.02
C SER A 39 28.30 -49.78 -22.22
N LEU A 40 28.14 -50.88 -22.95
CA LEU A 40 28.85 -52.16 -22.79
C LEU A 40 29.13 -52.73 -21.38
N ARG A 41 28.38 -53.78 -21.01
CA ARG A 41 28.97 -55.11 -20.70
C ARG A 41 27.96 -56.26 -20.86
N ARG A 42 28.46 -57.48 -21.04
CA ARG A 42 27.69 -58.73 -21.32
C ARG A 42 27.31 -59.43 -20.00
N GLY A 43 26.15 -60.11 -19.93
CA GLY A 43 25.77 -60.91 -18.74
C GLY A 43 24.47 -61.73 -18.86
N ARG A 44 24.60 -62.97 -19.35
CA ARG A 44 23.64 -64.11 -19.41
C ARG A 44 22.43 -64.16 -18.43
N HIS A 45 21.26 -64.56 -18.98
CA HIS A 45 20.15 -65.37 -18.37
C HIS A 45 19.48 -64.81 -17.07
N GLN A 46 18.23 -65.15 -16.70
CA GLN A 46 17.40 -66.32 -17.00
C GLN A 46 15.86 -66.00 -17.00
N THR A 47 15.08 -66.93 -17.53
CA THR A 47 13.62 -67.00 -17.77
C THR A 47 12.66 -66.65 -16.62
N GLY A 48 11.45 -66.12 -16.92
CA GLY A 48 10.31 -66.06 -15.97
C GLY A 48 8.95 -65.64 -16.58
N LEU A 49 7.92 -66.46 -16.35
CA LEU A 49 6.50 -66.36 -16.79
C LEU A 49 5.86 -64.95 -16.70
N ARG A 50 5.24 -64.39 -17.76
CA ARG A 50 3.86 -64.64 -18.26
C ARG A 50 2.72 -64.55 -17.22
N HIS A 51 1.88 -63.53 -17.35
CA HIS A 51 0.42 -63.73 -17.52
C HIS A 51 -0.23 -62.60 -18.34
N ARG A 52 -1.32 -62.90 -19.04
CA ARG A 52 -2.14 -61.96 -19.85
C ARG A 52 -3.60 -62.03 -19.42
N ARG A 53 -4.32 -60.90 -19.48
CA ARG A 53 -5.76 -60.84 -19.83
C ARG A 53 -5.99 -59.74 -20.88
N ARG A 54 -7.10 -59.84 -21.62
CA ARG A 54 -7.52 -58.94 -22.73
C ARG A 54 -8.43 -57.82 -22.14
N LEU A 55 -8.48 -56.58 -22.63
CA LEU A 55 -8.96 -56.08 -23.95
C LEU A 55 -10.40 -56.56 -24.28
N PRO A 56 -11.30 -55.69 -24.82
CA PRO A 56 -11.00 -54.75 -25.91
C PRO A 56 -11.57 -53.32 -25.79
N GLY A 57 -11.19 -52.46 -26.76
CA GLY A 57 -11.73 -51.12 -27.01
C GLY A 57 -10.87 -50.38 -28.05
N GLN A 58 -11.39 -50.15 -29.25
CA GLN A 58 -10.69 -49.51 -30.38
C GLN A 58 -11.68 -48.59 -31.14
N PRO A 59 -11.24 -47.60 -31.94
CA PRO A 59 -10.54 -47.85 -33.21
C PRO A 59 -9.29 -47.00 -33.46
N SER A 60 -8.53 -47.39 -34.48
CA SER A 60 -7.29 -46.73 -34.91
C SER A 60 -7.50 -45.77 -36.09
N GLY A 61 -6.83 -44.61 -36.08
CA GLY A 61 -6.66 -43.75 -37.25
C GLY A 61 -5.19 -43.42 -37.51
N ARG A 62 -4.62 -43.91 -38.61
CA ARG A 62 -3.28 -43.51 -39.10
C ARG A 62 -3.43 -42.57 -40.29
N ALA A 63 -2.77 -41.41 -40.23
CA ALA A 63 -2.41 -40.64 -41.41
C ALA A 63 -0.98 -40.13 -41.24
N LEU A 64 -0.12 -40.39 -42.22
CA LEU A 64 1.15 -39.67 -42.35
C LEU A 64 0.86 -38.34 -43.07
N TYR A 65 1.67 -37.31 -42.86
CA TYR A 65 2.27 -36.65 -44.02
C TYR A 65 3.64 -36.01 -43.73
N ARG A 66 4.43 -35.93 -44.80
CA ARG A 66 5.87 -35.68 -44.85
C ARG A 66 6.35 -34.36 -44.22
N SER A 67 7.61 -34.39 -43.79
CA SER A 67 8.47 -33.22 -43.72
C SER A 67 8.65 -32.55 -45.09
N ARG A 68 8.85 -31.22 -45.08
CA ARG A 68 9.48 -30.47 -46.18
C ARG A 68 10.58 -29.60 -45.61
N SER A 69 11.60 -29.34 -46.44
CA SER A 69 12.89 -28.84 -46.00
C SER A 69 13.33 -27.60 -46.76
N LEU A 70 13.92 -26.64 -46.03
CA LEU A 70 14.90 -25.66 -46.53
C LEU A 70 14.34 -24.56 -47.48
N PRO A 71 15.05 -23.43 -47.72
CA PRO A 71 16.50 -23.24 -47.59
C PRO A 71 17.03 -22.15 -46.65
N ARG A 72 18.26 -22.38 -46.18
CA ARG A 72 19.21 -21.34 -45.75
C ARG A 72 19.64 -20.51 -46.98
N VAL A 73 19.80 -19.20 -46.81
CA VAL A 73 20.59 -18.36 -47.72
C VAL A 73 21.74 -17.71 -46.91
N ARG A 74 22.86 -17.41 -47.59
CA ARG A 74 24.17 -17.10 -46.99
C ARG A 74 24.29 -15.63 -46.54
N ARG A 75 25.16 -15.38 -45.55
CA ARG A 75 25.86 -14.08 -45.42
C ARG A 75 26.77 -13.88 -46.65
N ALA A 76 26.69 -12.71 -47.27
CA ALA A 76 27.76 -12.12 -48.07
C ALA A 76 27.62 -10.59 -48.05
N SER A 77 28.72 -9.87 -48.16
CA SER A 77 28.77 -8.39 -48.18
C SER A 77 29.12 -7.87 -49.58
N ARG A 78 28.61 -6.69 -49.95
CA ARG A 78 29.36 -5.57 -50.59
C ARG A 78 28.46 -4.37 -50.95
N LEU A 79 29.15 -3.28 -51.27
CA LEU A 79 28.69 -1.93 -51.63
C LEU A 79 27.83 -1.88 -52.92
N PRO A 80 27.19 -0.73 -53.21
CA PRO A 80 27.80 0.19 -54.19
C PRO A 80 28.15 1.58 -53.62
N ALA A 81 28.90 2.36 -54.39
CA ALA A 81 29.35 3.73 -54.07
C ALA A 81 29.65 4.54 -55.36
N ALA A 82 29.95 5.84 -55.19
CA ALA A 82 30.28 6.85 -56.23
C ALA A 82 29.08 7.32 -57.10
N ALA A 83 29.00 8.58 -57.57
CA ALA A 83 29.79 9.80 -57.32
C ALA A 83 28.86 11.05 -57.43
N GLY A 84 29.24 12.30 -57.09
CA GLY A 84 30.50 12.85 -56.58
C GLY A 84 30.27 14.00 -55.56
N LEU A 85 31.28 14.44 -54.79
CA LEU A 85 32.29 15.49 -55.12
C LEU A 85 31.69 16.92 -55.13
N CYS A 86 32.22 17.95 -54.45
CA CYS A 86 33.43 18.11 -53.60
C CYS A 86 33.21 19.29 -52.59
N ALA A 87 33.69 19.28 -51.33
CA ALA A 87 35.02 19.73 -50.82
C ALA A 87 35.26 21.27 -50.90
N LEU A 88 35.98 21.99 -50.00
CA LEU A 88 36.59 21.75 -48.66
C LEU A 88 36.70 23.17 -47.96
N HIS A 89 37.56 23.62 -47.01
CA HIS A 89 38.78 23.20 -46.27
C HIS A 89 38.83 23.94 -44.87
N PRO A 90 39.90 24.03 -44.02
CA PRO A 90 39.70 23.94 -42.55
C PRO A 90 40.51 24.90 -41.59
N ALA A 91 40.16 24.81 -40.29
CA ALA A 91 41.04 24.69 -39.09
C ALA A 91 42.16 25.70 -38.67
N ARG A 92 42.14 26.03 -37.35
CA ARG A 92 43.25 26.44 -36.41
C ARG A 92 43.94 27.81 -36.66
N HIS A 93 43.98 28.74 -35.70
CA HIS A 93 44.70 28.64 -34.40
C HIS A 93 44.09 29.51 -33.26
N ALA A 94 44.72 29.52 -32.09
CA ALA A 94 44.33 30.23 -30.84
C ALA A 94 45.52 31.13 -30.35
N PRO A 95 45.62 31.72 -29.12
CA PRO A 95 44.76 31.64 -27.91
C PRO A 95 44.60 32.95 -27.06
N ARG A 96 44.11 32.79 -25.81
CA ARG A 96 44.20 33.66 -24.59
C ARG A 96 43.04 34.62 -24.23
N ARG A 97 42.77 34.67 -22.91
CA ARG A 97 42.07 35.72 -22.13
C ARG A 97 43.08 36.28 -21.10
N PRO A 98 42.88 37.48 -20.52
CA PRO A 98 42.20 37.61 -19.22
C PRO A 98 41.39 38.93 -19.04
N GLY A 99 40.68 39.12 -17.91
CA GLY A 99 40.26 40.47 -17.46
C GLY A 99 38.87 40.65 -16.82
N ARG A 100 38.85 41.26 -15.63
CA ARG A 100 37.79 42.00 -14.90
C ARG A 100 38.52 43.23 -14.27
N PRO A 101 37.89 44.34 -13.78
CA PRO A 101 36.64 44.39 -13.01
C PRO A 101 35.77 45.68 -13.23
N VAL A 102 35.27 46.28 -12.13
CA VAL A 102 34.15 47.24 -12.00
C VAL A 102 34.64 48.64 -11.54
N PRO A 103 33.91 49.74 -11.82
CA PRO A 103 33.89 50.92 -10.93
C PRO A 103 32.48 51.39 -10.48
N ARG A 104 32.40 52.41 -9.61
CA ARG A 104 31.19 52.89 -8.89
C ARG A 104 30.97 54.42 -9.02
N ARG A 105 29.69 54.83 -8.89
CA ARG A 105 29.16 56.07 -8.25
C ARG A 105 29.35 57.49 -8.87
N ALA A 106 28.18 58.09 -9.20
CA ALA A 106 27.56 59.29 -8.55
C ALA A 106 27.76 60.74 -9.11
N ALA A 107 26.81 61.61 -8.68
CA ALA A 107 26.69 63.09 -8.83
C ALA A 107 26.11 63.63 -10.18
N ARG A 108 25.36 64.75 -10.27
CA ARG A 108 24.64 65.62 -9.28
C ARG A 108 23.64 66.61 -9.98
N PHE A 109 22.72 67.21 -9.19
CA PHE A 109 22.18 68.60 -9.24
C PHE A 109 21.00 69.10 -10.15
N ARG A 110 19.95 69.66 -9.46
CA ARG A 110 19.24 70.98 -9.64
C ARG A 110 18.38 71.23 -10.92
N ARG A 111 17.35 72.12 -10.97
CA ARG A 111 16.62 73.01 -9.99
C ARG A 111 15.23 73.47 -10.53
N ARG A 112 14.50 74.27 -9.72
CA ARG A 112 13.18 74.99 -9.95
C ARG A 112 11.94 74.08 -9.86
N VAL A 113 10.87 74.33 -9.10
CA VAL A 113 10.33 75.47 -8.28
C VAL A 113 9.55 76.57 -9.03
N ASP A 114 8.25 76.67 -8.70
CA ASP A 114 7.40 77.87 -8.56
C ASP A 114 6.29 77.58 -7.49
N GLY A 115 5.54 78.60 -7.02
CA GLY A 115 4.55 78.52 -5.90
C GLY A 115 3.17 79.14 -6.25
N PRO A 116 2.40 79.79 -5.33
CA PRO A 116 2.65 80.02 -3.89
C PRO A 116 1.42 80.00 -2.91
N THR A 117 1.71 80.13 -1.59
CA THR A 117 0.93 80.78 -0.47
C THR A 117 -0.52 80.42 -0.04
N HIS A 118 -0.67 80.11 1.26
CA HIS A 118 -1.43 80.93 2.25
C HIS A 118 -0.92 80.69 3.70
N GLU A 119 -1.58 81.22 4.74
CA GLU A 119 -0.90 81.83 5.91
C GLU A 119 -0.98 81.14 7.31
N ARG A 120 0.14 81.29 8.05
CA ARG A 120 0.34 81.68 9.48
C ARG A 120 -0.57 81.21 10.65
N ARG A 121 0.13 80.90 11.77
CA ARG A 121 -0.28 80.79 13.21
C ARG A 121 -1.19 79.58 13.55
N GLY A 122 -1.01 78.88 14.70
CA GLY A 122 0.08 78.93 15.69
C GLY A 122 -0.17 78.11 16.98
N SER A 123 0.90 77.89 17.77
CA SER A 123 0.95 77.36 19.16
C SER A 123 0.91 75.84 19.45
N ARG A 124 2.00 75.39 20.11
CA ARG A 124 2.16 74.36 21.19
C ARG A 124 1.48 72.97 21.12
N GLY A 125 2.30 71.92 21.11
CA GLY A 125 1.94 70.55 21.56
C GLY A 125 2.78 69.42 20.93
N PRO A 126 3.66 68.69 21.66
CA PRO A 126 4.47 67.61 21.10
C PRO A 126 3.98 66.19 21.46
N ALA A 127 3.66 65.35 20.47
CA ALA A 127 3.41 63.91 20.66
C ALA A 127 3.69 63.06 19.40
N ASP A 128 4.73 62.21 19.50
CA ASP A 128 4.96 60.87 18.93
C ASP A 128 4.34 60.42 17.56
N PRO A 129 5.18 60.08 16.56
CA PRO A 129 4.83 59.22 15.42
C PRO A 129 5.25 57.75 15.65
N GLY A 130 4.27 56.87 15.89
CA GLY A 130 4.50 55.49 16.37
C GLY A 130 5.19 54.47 15.43
N PRO A 131 5.53 53.27 15.95
CA PRO A 131 6.45 52.33 15.31
C PRO A 131 5.83 51.42 14.21
N SER A 132 6.68 51.02 13.26
CA SER A 132 6.33 50.25 12.06
C SER A 132 6.24 48.73 12.26
N ARG A 133 5.54 48.04 11.34
CA ARG A 133 5.26 46.59 11.39
C ARG A 133 6.44 45.69 10.98
N THR A 134 7.54 45.67 11.74
CA THR A 134 8.65 44.71 11.52
C THR A 134 9.18 44.09 12.83
N GLY A 135 8.44 43.15 13.43
CA GLY A 135 8.88 42.51 14.68
C GLY A 135 7.99 41.40 15.24
N LYS A 136 7.96 40.20 14.63
CA LYS A 136 7.29 39.01 15.20
C LYS A 136 8.10 37.70 15.11
N ARG A 137 9.44 37.77 14.99
CA ARG A 137 10.33 36.59 15.09
C ARG A 137 11.32 36.61 16.27
N GLY A 138 11.63 37.77 16.86
CA GLY A 138 12.53 37.85 18.02
C GLY A 138 11.87 37.52 19.36
N ASN A 139 10.62 37.95 19.57
CA ASN A 139 10.02 38.06 20.90
C ASN A 139 9.89 36.74 21.66
N VAL A 140 9.77 35.58 20.99
CA VAL A 140 9.68 34.28 21.69
C VAL A 140 10.99 33.90 22.37
N LEU A 141 12.15 34.25 21.80
CA LEU A 141 13.45 33.95 22.42
C LEU A 141 13.73 34.90 23.59
N VAL A 142 13.42 36.19 23.42
CA VAL A 142 13.55 37.22 24.47
C VAL A 142 12.61 36.92 25.65
N MET A 143 11.36 36.51 25.37
CA MET A 143 10.39 36.20 26.42
C MET A 143 10.73 34.92 27.21
N VAL A 144 11.50 33.98 26.66
CA VAL A 144 12.07 32.87 27.44
C VAL A 144 13.29 33.33 28.24
N ALA A 145 14.07 34.29 27.71
CA ALA A 145 15.22 34.87 28.40
C ALA A 145 14.87 35.74 29.62
N THR A 146 13.62 36.18 29.77
CA THR A 146 13.13 36.94 30.94
C THR A 146 12.36 36.12 31.98
N LEU A 147 12.06 34.83 31.72
CA LEU A 147 11.39 33.97 32.71
C LEU A 147 12.32 33.58 33.87
N GLY A 148 11.80 33.54 35.10
CA GLY A 148 12.55 33.02 36.25
C GLY A 148 12.95 31.54 36.06
N PRO A 149 14.07 31.08 36.65
CA PRO A 149 14.67 29.77 36.36
C PRO A 149 13.70 28.60 36.58
N GLY A 150 12.93 28.60 37.67
CA GLY A 150 11.93 27.57 37.95
C GLY A 150 10.83 27.43 36.89
N VAL A 151 10.49 28.50 36.17
CA VAL A 151 9.51 28.45 35.07
C VAL A 151 10.15 27.88 33.79
N ARG A 152 11.42 28.21 33.51
CA ARG A 152 12.17 27.60 32.40
C ARG A 152 12.32 26.09 32.60
N VAL A 153 12.68 25.65 33.80
CA VAL A 153 12.79 24.22 34.16
C VAL A 153 11.46 23.51 33.91
N ARG A 154 10.35 23.99 34.49
CA ARG A 154 9.01 23.39 34.29
C ARG A 154 8.60 23.31 32.81
N LEU A 155 8.92 24.35 32.01
CA LEU A 155 8.64 24.37 30.58
C LEU A 155 9.48 23.32 29.81
N ILE A 156 10.78 23.22 30.12
CA ILE A 156 11.70 22.24 29.52
C ILE A 156 11.28 20.82 29.90
N THR A 157 11.00 20.54 31.18
CA THR A 157 10.52 19.23 31.63
C THR A 157 9.21 18.84 30.92
N SER A 158 8.26 19.77 30.74
CA SER A 158 7.02 19.50 29.99
C SER A 158 7.28 19.22 28.51
N VAL A 159 8.23 19.91 27.89
CA VAL A 159 8.67 19.68 26.49
C VAL A 159 9.33 18.32 26.33
N VAL A 160 10.26 17.96 27.22
CA VAL A 160 10.97 16.67 27.19
C VAL A 160 10.00 15.52 27.43
N LEU A 161 9.16 15.59 28.46
CA LEU A 161 8.16 14.55 28.77
C LEU A 161 7.19 14.31 27.59
N ARG A 162 6.75 15.38 26.91
CA ARG A 162 5.88 15.27 25.72
C ARG A 162 6.54 14.54 24.56
N LEU A 163 7.84 14.76 24.34
CA LEU A 163 8.60 14.05 23.29
C LEU A 163 8.94 12.61 23.70
N LEU A 164 9.28 12.38 24.97
CA LEU A 164 9.50 11.04 25.52
C LEU A 164 8.24 10.16 25.41
N LEU A 165 7.06 10.67 25.77
CA LEU A 165 5.80 9.92 25.63
C LEU A 165 5.50 9.54 24.18
N LEU A 166 5.75 10.43 23.22
CA LEU A 166 5.62 10.12 21.79
C LEU A 166 6.69 9.12 21.32
N GLY A 167 7.91 9.20 21.87
CA GLY A 167 8.95 8.20 21.67
C GLY A 167 8.55 6.82 22.20
N CYS A 168 8.00 6.73 23.41
CA CYS A 168 7.50 5.49 23.98
C CYS A 168 6.37 4.87 23.14
N ALA A 169 5.46 5.69 22.60
CA ALA A 169 4.43 5.22 21.66
C ALA A 169 5.06 4.61 20.38
N GLY A 170 6.13 5.23 19.87
CA GLY A 170 6.93 4.68 18.76
C GLY A 170 7.69 3.39 19.14
N VAL A 171 8.23 3.29 20.36
CA VAL A 171 8.92 2.08 20.86
C VAL A 171 7.94 0.91 21.02
N VAL A 172 6.76 1.12 21.60
CA VAL A 172 5.71 0.09 21.71
C VAL A 172 5.33 -0.45 20.32
N MET A 173 5.22 0.44 19.34
CA MET A 173 4.95 0.05 17.95
C MET A 173 6.13 -0.71 17.31
N GLN A 174 7.38 -0.30 17.60
CA GLN A 174 8.58 -1.02 17.14
C GLN A 174 8.71 -2.41 17.77
N VAL A 175 8.31 -2.62 19.03
CA VAL A 175 8.27 -3.96 19.64
C VAL A 175 7.31 -4.86 18.86
N GLY A 176 6.15 -4.35 18.47
CA GLY A 176 5.23 -5.05 17.55
C GLY A 176 5.93 -5.43 16.24
N TRP A 177 6.67 -4.53 15.60
CA TRP A 177 7.40 -4.85 14.37
C TRP A 177 8.56 -5.83 14.54
N VAL A 178 9.28 -5.79 15.66
CA VAL A 178 10.33 -6.77 15.96
C VAL A 178 9.71 -8.16 16.18
N MET A 179 8.54 -8.26 16.81
CA MET A 179 7.80 -9.52 16.93
C MET A 179 7.34 -10.03 15.56
N VAL A 180 6.75 -9.19 14.70
CA VAL A 180 6.41 -9.56 13.30
C VAL A 180 7.67 -10.06 12.57
N TRP A 181 8.75 -9.29 12.63
CA TRP A 181 10.03 -9.60 11.98
C TRP A 181 10.56 -10.98 12.40
N MET A 182 10.55 -11.25 13.71
CA MET A 182 10.98 -12.50 14.32
C MET A 182 10.08 -13.70 13.99
N LEU A 183 8.75 -13.53 13.98
CA LEU A 183 7.79 -14.61 13.69
C LEU A 183 7.76 -14.98 12.20
N SER A 184 8.16 -14.05 11.32
CA SER A 184 7.98 -14.15 9.87
C SER A 184 8.58 -15.41 9.25
N TYR A 185 9.73 -15.91 9.69
CA TYR A 185 10.34 -17.10 9.08
C TYR A 185 9.53 -18.40 9.29
N ARG A 186 8.69 -18.48 10.33
CA ARG A 186 7.75 -19.61 10.58
C ARG A 186 6.41 -19.42 9.86
N LEU A 187 6.06 -18.18 9.52
CA LEU A 187 4.79 -17.78 8.91
C LEU A 187 4.93 -17.37 7.43
N THR A 188 6.14 -17.48 6.86
CA THR A 188 6.42 -17.14 5.47
C THR A 188 5.59 -18.00 4.51
N HIS A 189 5.10 -17.38 3.44
CA HIS A 189 4.44 -18.09 2.34
C HIS A 189 5.42 -18.39 1.19
N GLY A 190 6.61 -17.79 1.22
CA GLY A 190 7.72 -18.07 0.29
C GLY A 190 8.87 -18.77 1.00
N ASN A 191 8.71 -20.07 1.30
CA ASN A 191 9.68 -20.84 2.08
C ASN A 191 11.09 -20.81 1.46
N ASP A 192 11.19 -21.07 0.15
CA ASP A 192 12.44 -21.08 -0.61
C ASP A 192 13.10 -19.70 -0.68
N PHE A 193 12.30 -18.62 -0.77
CA PHE A 193 12.78 -17.24 -0.68
C PHE A 193 13.40 -16.96 0.70
N THR A 194 12.70 -17.32 1.77
CA THR A 194 13.18 -17.14 3.15
C THR A 194 14.43 -17.98 3.42
N TYR A 195 14.52 -19.20 2.87
CA TYR A 195 15.71 -20.04 2.93
C TYR A 195 16.89 -19.39 2.17
N ALA A 196 16.69 -18.95 0.92
CA ALA A 196 17.72 -18.26 0.14
C ALA A 196 18.20 -16.97 0.83
N TYR A 197 17.31 -16.21 1.47
CA TYR A 197 17.64 -14.98 2.19
C TYR A 197 18.42 -15.25 3.48
N LEU A 198 17.90 -16.11 4.38
CA LEU A 198 18.58 -16.41 5.65
C LEU A 198 19.94 -17.10 5.45
N VAL A 199 20.07 -17.95 4.42
CA VAL A 199 21.34 -18.65 4.14
C VAL A 199 22.36 -17.76 3.42
N SER A 200 21.92 -16.77 2.63
CA SER A 200 22.85 -15.84 1.96
C SER A 200 23.23 -14.62 2.81
N GLN A 201 22.42 -14.23 3.79
CA GLN A 201 22.63 -13.04 4.61
C GLN A 201 22.86 -13.41 6.08
N SER A 202 24.09 -13.82 6.43
CA SER A 202 24.41 -14.30 7.78
C SER A 202 24.02 -13.31 8.88
N ALA A 203 24.28 -12.02 8.71
CA ALA A 203 23.93 -10.99 9.69
C ALA A 203 22.41 -10.86 9.97
N VAL A 204 21.55 -11.24 9.00
CA VAL A 204 20.09 -11.30 9.19
C VAL A 204 19.72 -12.54 10.00
N TRP A 205 20.33 -13.68 9.68
CA TRP A 205 20.17 -14.93 10.42
C TRP A 205 20.68 -14.84 11.87
N GLU A 206 21.89 -14.32 12.07
CA GLU A 206 22.51 -14.07 13.38
C GLU A 206 21.56 -13.24 14.26
N LYS A 207 21.01 -12.14 13.71
CA LYS A 207 20.10 -11.27 14.45
C LYS A 207 18.72 -11.90 14.70
N LEU A 208 18.26 -12.78 13.80
CA LEU A 208 17.07 -13.59 14.00
C LEU A 208 17.26 -14.60 15.13
N HIS A 209 18.39 -15.31 15.16
CA HIS A 209 18.71 -16.25 16.22
C HIS A 209 18.82 -15.57 17.59
N GLU A 210 19.51 -14.42 17.71
CA GLU A 210 19.54 -13.63 18.95
C GLU A 210 18.14 -13.27 19.46
N LEU A 211 17.26 -12.79 18.56
CA LEU A 211 15.91 -12.36 18.93
C LEU A 211 15.01 -13.53 19.33
N LEU A 212 15.17 -14.69 18.69
CA LEU A 212 14.42 -15.90 19.02
C LEU A 212 14.86 -16.51 20.36
N VAL A 213 16.17 -16.57 20.62
CA VAL A 213 16.71 -16.99 21.93
C VAL A 213 16.19 -16.06 23.04
N LEU A 214 16.19 -14.75 22.82
CA LEU A 214 15.60 -13.79 23.75
C LEU A 214 14.09 -14.02 23.94
N ALA A 215 13.32 -14.21 22.86
CA ALA A 215 11.89 -14.46 22.96
C ALA A 215 11.57 -15.76 23.68
N ASN A 216 12.39 -16.80 23.54
CA ASN A 216 12.20 -18.08 24.21
C ASN A 216 12.55 -18.04 25.72
N THR A 217 13.42 -17.12 26.16
CA THR A 217 13.62 -16.89 27.60
C THR A 217 12.47 -16.09 28.24
N LEU A 218 11.76 -15.27 27.45
CA LEU A 218 10.59 -14.50 27.90
C LEU A 218 9.27 -15.28 27.80
N ALA A 219 9.12 -16.14 26.81
CA ALA A 219 7.97 -17.00 26.56
C ALA A 219 8.45 -18.38 26.02
N PRO A 220 8.79 -19.32 26.94
CA PRO A 220 9.27 -20.64 26.57
C PRO A 220 8.28 -21.39 25.67
N GLY A 221 8.80 -22.01 24.61
CA GLY A 221 7.99 -22.69 23.60
C GLY A 221 7.74 -21.87 22.32
N LEU A 222 8.36 -20.69 22.19
CA LEU A 222 8.59 -20.04 20.89
C LEU A 222 9.76 -20.67 20.12
N GLU A 223 10.78 -21.17 20.84
CA GLU A 223 11.78 -22.10 20.30
C GLU A 223 11.94 -23.33 21.20
N LEU A 224 11.55 -24.49 20.70
CA LEU A 224 12.16 -25.76 21.09
C LEU A 224 13.10 -26.20 19.96
N ALA A 225 13.97 -27.18 20.23
CA ALA A 225 14.76 -27.85 19.20
C ALA A 225 13.88 -28.48 18.09
N ASP A 226 12.61 -28.72 18.42
CA ASP A 226 11.54 -29.25 17.57
C ASP A 226 10.54 -28.15 17.12
N GLY A 227 10.87 -26.86 17.25
CA GLY A 227 10.02 -25.73 16.84
C GLY A 227 9.12 -25.15 17.92
N PRO A 228 8.18 -24.26 17.57
CA PRO A 228 7.22 -23.71 18.54
C PRO A 228 6.22 -24.78 18.96
N ALA A 229 5.81 -24.80 20.23
CA ALA A 229 5.06 -25.92 20.81
C ALA A 229 3.67 -26.16 20.16
N THR A 230 3.03 -25.10 19.62
CA THR A 230 1.91 -25.21 18.66
C THR A 230 1.96 -24.07 17.64
N LEU A 231 1.25 -24.24 16.52
CA LEU A 231 0.98 -23.13 15.57
C LEU A 231 0.27 -21.96 16.27
N ASP A 232 -0.59 -22.25 17.24
CA ASP A 232 -1.43 -21.28 17.93
C ASP A 232 -0.61 -20.27 18.72
N ILE A 233 0.51 -20.70 19.32
CA ILE A 233 1.44 -19.78 20.01
C ILE A 233 2.01 -18.77 19.01
N VAL A 234 2.36 -19.20 17.79
CA VAL A 234 2.90 -18.34 16.72
C VAL A 234 1.83 -17.35 16.21
N VAL A 235 0.61 -17.83 15.96
CA VAL A 235 -0.51 -17.00 15.49
C VAL A 235 -0.96 -16.00 16.56
N ASN A 236 -1.10 -16.43 17.82
CA ASN A 236 -1.42 -15.53 18.93
C ASN A 236 -0.32 -14.48 19.17
N SER A 237 0.96 -14.85 18.99
CA SER A 237 2.08 -13.89 19.06
C SER A 237 2.03 -12.87 17.93
N LEU A 238 1.60 -13.26 16.72
CA LEU A 238 1.39 -12.33 15.61
C LEU A 238 0.23 -11.37 15.89
N VAL A 239 -0.89 -11.87 16.44
CA VAL A 239 -2.01 -11.02 16.86
C VAL A 239 -1.57 -10.03 17.94
N LEU A 240 -0.81 -10.47 18.95
CA LEU A 240 -0.24 -9.59 19.97
C LEU A 240 0.70 -8.54 19.36
N ALA A 241 1.52 -8.92 18.39
CA ALA A 241 2.41 -8.00 17.66
C ALA A 241 1.63 -6.88 16.93
N PHE A 242 0.55 -7.24 16.23
CA PHE A 242 -0.35 -6.27 15.60
C PHE A 242 -1.11 -5.41 16.61
N VAL A 243 -1.52 -5.96 17.76
CA VAL A 243 -2.14 -5.21 18.86
C VAL A 243 -1.16 -4.18 19.44
N LEU A 244 0.10 -4.55 19.68
CA LEU A 244 1.14 -3.63 20.15
C LEU A 244 1.42 -2.51 19.13
N ALA A 245 1.51 -2.86 17.84
CA ALA A 245 1.63 -1.88 16.75
C ALA A 245 0.44 -0.90 16.74
N GLY A 246 -0.79 -1.42 16.87
CA GLY A 246 -2.02 -0.63 16.94
C GLY A 246 -2.12 0.27 18.18
N VAL A 247 -1.69 -0.20 19.36
CA VAL A 247 -1.65 0.58 20.60
C VAL A 247 -0.63 1.72 20.48
N GLY A 248 0.60 1.44 20.03
CA GLY A 248 1.62 2.48 19.83
C GLY A 248 1.18 3.55 18.83
N TYR A 249 0.58 3.14 17.71
CA TYR A 249 -0.03 4.03 16.72
C TYR A 249 -1.14 4.92 17.30
N LEU A 250 -2.14 4.34 17.99
CA LEU A 250 -3.24 5.09 18.58
C LEU A 250 -2.75 6.06 19.67
N CYS A 251 -1.81 5.63 20.52
CA CYS A 251 -1.14 6.51 21.49
C CYS A 251 -0.41 7.66 20.78
N GLY A 252 0.31 7.40 19.69
CA GLY A 252 0.98 8.42 18.87
C GLY A 252 0.00 9.49 18.36
N ILE A 253 -1.11 9.08 17.74
CA ILE A 253 -2.14 10.00 17.26
C ILE A 253 -2.74 10.83 18.41
N VAL A 254 -3.14 10.17 19.51
CA VAL A 254 -3.81 10.81 20.65
C VAL A 254 -2.88 11.81 21.35
N LEU A 255 -1.60 11.46 21.59
CA LEU A 255 -0.61 12.37 22.16
C LEU A 255 -0.38 13.61 21.29
N ILE A 256 -0.31 13.43 19.97
CA ILE A 256 -0.14 14.53 19.01
C ILE A 256 -1.37 15.43 18.99
N ASP A 257 -2.58 14.88 19.00
CA ASP A 257 -3.85 15.62 19.03
C ASP A 257 -4.04 16.40 20.36
N LEU A 258 -3.71 15.77 21.51
CA LEU A 258 -3.66 16.39 22.84
C LEU A 258 -2.57 17.47 23.00
N GLY A 259 -1.72 17.65 21.98
CA GLY A 259 -0.86 18.84 21.87
C GLY A 259 0.64 18.60 21.95
N VAL A 260 1.15 17.36 21.84
CA VAL A 260 2.58 17.12 21.59
C VAL A 260 3.03 17.80 20.28
N CYS A 261 2.13 17.95 19.30
CA CYS A 261 2.35 18.71 18.06
C CYS A 261 2.76 20.19 18.24
N ALA A 262 2.60 20.77 19.43
CA ALA A 262 3.07 22.13 19.72
C ALA A 262 4.57 22.20 20.03
N VAL A 263 5.24 21.06 20.23
CA VAL A 263 6.63 20.95 20.64
C VAL A 263 7.56 20.86 19.42
N ARG A 264 8.64 21.66 19.44
CA ARG A 264 9.73 21.54 18.45
C ARG A 264 10.40 20.17 18.62
N GLY A 265 10.35 19.35 17.58
CA GLY A 265 10.87 17.98 17.59
C GLY A 265 9.83 16.90 17.30
N ALA A 266 8.52 17.15 17.52
CA ALA A 266 7.49 16.13 17.34
C ALA A 266 7.45 15.54 15.90
N VAL A 267 7.68 16.37 14.87
CA VAL A 267 7.79 15.91 13.47
C VAL A 267 9.03 15.05 13.24
N LEU A 268 10.16 15.35 13.91
CA LEU A 268 11.38 14.56 13.80
C LEU A 268 11.21 13.18 14.45
N VAL A 269 10.55 13.10 15.61
CA VAL A 269 10.22 11.81 16.25
C VAL A 269 9.33 10.97 15.34
N VAL A 270 8.28 11.56 14.76
CA VAL A 270 7.39 10.87 13.80
C VAL A 270 8.17 10.31 12.60
N VAL A 271 9.02 11.12 11.96
CA VAL A 271 9.78 10.72 10.77
C VAL A 271 10.89 9.71 11.10
N LEU A 272 11.54 9.84 12.26
CA LEU A 272 12.58 8.90 12.69
C LEU A 272 12.00 7.51 12.94
N PHE A 273 10.87 7.41 13.67
CA PHE A 273 10.19 6.14 13.88
C PHE A 273 9.60 5.58 12.58
N GLU A 274 9.04 6.41 11.69
CA GLU A 274 8.59 5.98 10.36
C GLU A 274 9.70 5.27 9.57
N VAL A 275 10.91 5.85 9.54
CA VAL A 275 12.08 5.23 8.89
C VAL A 275 12.47 3.93 9.58
N VAL A 276 12.49 3.87 10.91
CA VAL A 276 12.79 2.63 11.67
C VAL A 276 11.76 1.53 11.39
N PHE A 277 10.47 1.87 11.32
CA PHE A 277 9.39 0.92 10.99
C PHE A 277 9.55 0.36 9.57
N GLN A 278 9.74 1.23 8.57
CA GLN A 278 9.95 0.82 7.18
C GLN A 278 11.24 -0.01 7.02
N THR A 279 12.36 0.39 7.62
CA THR A 279 13.61 -0.39 7.58
C THR A 279 13.44 -1.77 8.22
N THR A 280 12.72 -1.87 9.35
CA THR A 280 12.42 -3.15 9.99
C THR A 280 11.62 -4.06 9.04
N LEU A 281 10.52 -3.55 8.49
CA LEU A 281 9.62 -4.33 7.62
C LEU A 281 10.23 -4.65 6.24
N PHE A 282 11.10 -3.79 5.72
CA PHE A 282 11.90 -4.07 4.52
C PHE A 282 12.82 -5.28 4.74
N LEU A 283 13.46 -5.38 5.91
CA LEU A 283 14.38 -6.48 6.26
C LEU A 283 13.70 -7.75 6.78
N THR A 284 12.37 -7.84 6.83
CA THR A 284 11.64 -9.02 7.31
C THR A 284 12.02 -10.29 6.52
N PRO A 285 12.49 -11.37 7.18
CA PRO A 285 12.98 -12.56 6.49
C PRO A 285 11.90 -13.48 5.92
N GLY A 286 10.69 -13.47 6.49
CA GLY A 286 9.50 -14.07 5.89
C GLY A 286 8.61 -13.05 5.18
N LEU A 287 7.81 -13.51 4.21
CA LEU A 287 6.77 -12.70 3.57
C LEU A 287 5.40 -13.34 3.81
N TYR A 288 4.45 -12.53 4.26
CA TYR A 288 3.13 -12.98 4.73
C TYR A 288 2.12 -13.23 3.59
N THR A 289 2.58 -13.23 2.34
CA THR A 289 1.77 -13.24 1.13
C THR A 289 2.65 -13.56 -0.08
N THR A 290 2.08 -14.15 -1.13
CA THR A 290 2.78 -14.53 -2.36
C THR A 290 2.53 -13.59 -3.55
N ASP A 291 1.87 -12.46 -3.30
CA ASP A 291 1.59 -11.44 -4.32
C ASP A 291 2.87 -10.94 -5.00
N ILE A 292 3.93 -10.67 -4.24
CA ILE A 292 5.20 -10.16 -4.79
C ILE A 292 5.89 -11.15 -5.73
N PHE A 293 5.86 -12.45 -5.41
CA PHE A 293 6.38 -13.52 -6.27
C PHE A 293 5.56 -13.61 -7.57
N SER A 294 4.25 -13.40 -7.45
CA SER A 294 3.35 -13.30 -8.60
C SER A 294 3.68 -12.07 -9.47
N TYR A 295 4.00 -10.91 -8.88
CA TYR A 295 4.44 -9.72 -9.63
C TYR A 295 5.73 -9.97 -10.42
N VAL A 296 6.75 -10.59 -9.78
CA VAL A 296 7.99 -10.99 -10.49
C VAL A 296 7.66 -11.97 -11.62
N MET A 297 6.78 -12.94 -11.37
CA MET A 297 6.42 -13.94 -12.37
C MET A 297 5.65 -13.36 -13.56
N TYR A 298 4.67 -12.46 -13.36
CA TYR A 298 4.02 -11.76 -14.48
C TYR A 298 5.01 -10.87 -15.26
N GLY A 299 6.01 -10.31 -14.57
CA GLY A 299 7.19 -9.70 -15.19
C GLY A 299 7.97 -10.68 -16.06
N HIS A 300 8.29 -11.89 -15.58
CA HIS A 300 8.95 -12.92 -16.38
C HIS A 300 8.12 -13.38 -17.59
N ILE A 301 6.83 -13.61 -17.42
CA ILE A 301 5.90 -14.03 -18.49
C ILE A 301 5.89 -12.99 -19.61
N SER A 302 5.73 -11.71 -19.25
CA SER A 302 5.71 -10.60 -20.21
C SER A 302 7.08 -10.28 -20.84
N ALA A 303 8.17 -10.30 -20.07
CA ALA A 303 9.45 -9.70 -20.46
C ALA A 303 10.59 -10.68 -20.76
N VAL A 304 10.55 -11.89 -20.19
CA VAL A 304 11.57 -12.94 -20.37
C VAL A 304 11.07 -14.00 -21.35
N TYR A 305 9.82 -14.44 -21.16
CA TYR A 305 9.17 -15.40 -22.07
C TYR A 305 8.46 -14.74 -23.26
N ASN A 306 8.27 -13.41 -23.23
CA ASN A 306 7.61 -12.63 -24.30
C ASN A 306 6.19 -13.17 -24.63
N LEU A 307 5.41 -13.47 -23.58
CA LEU A 307 4.05 -13.99 -23.65
C LEU A 307 3.08 -13.10 -22.86
N ASN A 308 1.80 -13.14 -23.22
CA ASN A 308 0.79 -12.26 -22.63
C ASN A 308 0.40 -12.74 -21.20
N PRO A 309 0.68 -11.98 -20.12
CA PRO A 309 0.37 -12.41 -18.76
C PRO A 309 -1.12 -12.39 -18.42
N TYR A 310 -1.99 -11.84 -19.29
CA TYR A 310 -3.45 -11.98 -19.18
C TYR A 310 -3.97 -13.32 -19.71
N LEU A 311 -3.13 -14.10 -20.42
CA LEU A 311 -3.52 -15.39 -21.02
C LEU A 311 -2.76 -16.57 -20.41
N TYR A 312 -1.47 -16.39 -20.10
CA TYR A 312 -0.58 -17.43 -19.60
C TYR A 312 -0.38 -17.28 -18.09
N PRO A 313 -0.92 -18.19 -17.26
CA PRO A 313 -0.71 -18.19 -15.81
C PRO A 313 0.66 -18.80 -15.41
N PRO A 314 1.10 -18.67 -14.14
CA PRO A 314 2.37 -19.20 -13.65
C PRO A 314 2.62 -20.69 -13.93
N ASN A 315 1.60 -21.56 -13.84
CA ASN A 315 1.76 -23.01 -14.05
C ASN A 315 2.15 -23.43 -15.47
N TYR A 316 2.05 -22.51 -16.44
CA TYR A 316 2.51 -22.75 -17.81
C TYR A 316 4.05 -22.80 -17.92
N PHE A 317 4.75 -22.45 -16.85
CA PHE A 317 6.21 -22.37 -16.76
C PHE A 317 6.76 -23.22 -15.59
N PRO A 318 6.52 -24.55 -15.55
CA PRO A 318 6.88 -25.41 -14.43
C PRO A 318 8.40 -25.55 -14.18
N ALA A 319 9.22 -25.06 -15.11
CA ALA A 319 10.67 -24.98 -14.97
C ALA A 319 11.18 -23.64 -14.40
N ASN A 320 10.31 -22.65 -14.14
CA ASN A 320 10.71 -21.40 -13.49
C ASN A 320 10.67 -21.57 -11.96
N PRO A 321 11.78 -21.37 -11.22
CA PRO A 321 11.80 -21.59 -9.78
C PRO A 321 10.83 -20.69 -9.00
N MET A 322 10.45 -19.52 -9.54
CA MET A 322 9.47 -18.61 -8.94
C MET A 322 8.09 -19.26 -8.75
N LEU A 323 7.75 -20.30 -9.52
CA LEU A 323 6.49 -21.03 -9.35
C LEU A 323 6.41 -21.72 -7.97
N GLY A 324 7.53 -22.22 -7.44
CA GLY A 324 7.58 -22.81 -6.10
C GLY A 324 7.38 -21.80 -4.97
N TRP A 325 7.57 -20.50 -5.26
CA TRP A 325 7.43 -19.41 -4.30
C TRP A 325 6.00 -18.85 -4.26
N ILE A 326 5.20 -19.13 -5.30
CA ILE A 326 3.79 -18.73 -5.41
C ILE A 326 2.90 -19.78 -4.74
N HIS A 327 1.91 -19.36 -3.96
CA HIS A 327 0.97 -20.29 -3.31
C HIS A 327 0.09 -21.01 -4.36
N PRO A 328 -0.15 -22.33 -4.26
CA PRO A 328 -0.80 -23.13 -5.31
C PRO A 328 -2.16 -22.61 -5.83
N ILE A 329 -2.95 -21.91 -4.99
CA ILE A 329 -4.24 -21.31 -5.39
C ILE A 329 -4.13 -20.21 -6.48
N TRP A 330 -2.90 -19.76 -6.76
CA TRP A 330 -2.56 -18.75 -7.76
C TRP A 330 -1.79 -19.32 -8.96
N HIS A 331 -1.45 -20.61 -8.95
CA HIS A 331 -0.72 -21.25 -10.05
C HIS A 331 -1.52 -21.22 -11.36
N ASP A 332 -2.86 -21.26 -11.27
CA ASP A 332 -3.81 -21.19 -12.38
C ASP A 332 -4.15 -19.78 -12.87
N GLN A 333 -3.67 -18.72 -12.18
CA GLN A 333 -4.20 -17.37 -12.30
C GLN A 333 -3.39 -16.50 -13.27
N PRO A 334 -3.98 -16.01 -14.39
CA PRO A 334 -3.37 -14.93 -15.18
C PRO A 334 -3.49 -13.58 -14.44
N SER A 335 -2.71 -12.58 -14.84
CA SER A 335 -2.70 -11.24 -14.23
C SER A 335 -4.10 -10.63 -14.18
N VAL A 336 -4.55 -10.24 -12.98
CA VAL A 336 -5.80 -9.50 -12.76
C VAL A 336 -5.58 -7.98 -12.62
N TYR A 337 -4.32 -7.54 -12.74
CA TYR A 337 -3.92 -6.15 -12.56
C TYR A 337 -4.07 -5.36 -13.86
N GLY A 338 -4.35 -4.06 -13.76
CA GLY A 338 -4.47 -3.21 -14.94
C GLY A 338 -3.13 -3.04 -15.70
N PRO A 339 -3.17 -2.53 -16.93
CA PRO A 339 -2.03 -2.58 -17.84
C PRO A 339 -0.88 -1.69 -17.36
N LEU A 340 -1.14 -0.63 -16.58
CA LEU A 340 -0.07 0.19 -16.01
C LEU A 340 0.79 -0.59 -15.01
N TRP A 341 0.22 -1.56 -14.28
CA TRP A 341 1.03 -2.46 -13.45
C TRP A 341 1.77 -3.50 -14.27
N THR A 342 1.12 -4.08 -15.28
CA THR A 342 1.73 -5.07 -16.18
C THR A 342 2.90 -4.48 -16.98
N ASP A 343 2.78 -3.27 -17.51
CA ASP A 343 3.87 -2.56 -18.21
C ASP A 343 5.02 -2.20 -17.26
N LEU A 344 4.72 -1.81 -16.02
CA LEU A 344 5.75 -1.57 -15.00
C LEU A 344 6.48 -2.87 -14.62
N ALA A 345 5.75 -3.99 -14.45
CA ALA A 345 6.34 -5.30 -14.19
C ALA A 345 7.19 -5.78 -15.38
N TRP A 346 6.78 -5.51 -16.62
CA TRP A 346 7.56 -5.76 -17.83
C TRP A 346 8.86 -4.93 -17.81
N VAL A 347 8.79 -3.61 -17.64
CA VAL A 347 9.98 -2.73 -17.56
C VAL A 347 10.94 -3.22 -16.47
N PHE A 348 10.41 -3.54 -15.29
CA PHE A 348 11.22 -3.93 -14.15
C PHE A 348 11.90 -5.29 -14.36
N ALA A 349 11.20 -6.28 -14.93
CA ALA A 349 11.79 -7.55 -15.34
C ALA A 349 12.83 -7.39 -16.48
N ARG A 350 12.68 -6.43 -17.40
CA ARG A 350 13.71 -6.12 -18.41
C ARG A 350 14.97 -5.49 -17.80
N VAL A 351 14.81 -4.66 -16.76
CA VAL A 351 15.93 -4.06 -16.00
C VAL A 351 16.65 -5.10 -15.14
N LEU A 352 15.90 -6.01 -14.51
CA LEU A 352 16.43 -7.01 -13.59
C LEU A 352 16.82 -8.33 -14.25
N ALA A 353 16.56 -8.52 -15.55
CA ALA A 353 16.92 -9.72 -16.31
C ALA A 353 18.38 -10.22 -16.12
N PRO A 354 19.41 -9.36 -15.94
CA PRO A 354 20.78 -9.82 -15.64
C PRO A 354 20.92 -10.61 -14.32
N LEU A 355 19.92 -10.58 -13.44
CA LEU A 355 19.87 -11.35 -12.20
C LEU A 355 19.23 -12.74 -12.38
N ASN A 356 18.50 -13.00 -13.46
CA ASN A 356 17.67 -14.21 -13.61
C ASN A 356 18.44 -15.52 -13.36
N ASP A 357 19.68 -15.60 -13.86
CA ASP A 357 20.52 -16.80 -13.80
C ASP A 357 21.52 -16.78 -12.62
N VAL A 358 21.43 -15.80 -11.70
CA VAL A 358 22.34 -15.64 -10.57
C VAL A 358 21.98 -16.63 -9.46
N THR A 359 22.75 -17.72 -9.37
CA THR A 359 22.62 -18.74 -8.33
C THR A 359 23.88 -18.82 -7.45
N SER A 360 23.69 -19.20 -6.19
CA SER A 360 24.77 -19.68 -5.32
C SER A 360 24.60 -21.18 -5.10
N THR A 361 25.69 -21.92 -4.92
CA THR A 361 25.63 -23.37 -4.60
C THR A 361 26.33 -23.60 -3.26
N LEU A 362 25.65 -24.28 -2.33
CA LEU A 362 26.18 -24.65 -1.02
C LEU A 362 27.13 -25.85 -1.13
N ASP A 363 27.93 -26.07 -0.08
CA ASP A 363 28.91 -27.16 0.00
C ASP A 363 28.29 -28.58 -0.15
N ASP A 364 26.98 -28.71 0.09
CA ASP A 364 26.20 -29.95 -0.10
C ASP A 364 25.53 -30.09 -1.48
N GLY A 365 25.78 -29.14 -2.40
CA GLY A 365 25.21 -29.11 -3.74
C GLY A 365 23.86 -28.39 -3.88
N THR A 366 23.29 -27.84 -2.80
CA THR A 366 22.03 -27.08 -2.87
C THR A 366 22.18 -25.78 -3.65
N MET A 367 21.41 -25.61 -4.73
CA MET A 367 21.39 -24.37 -5.52
C MET A 367 20.35 -23.37 -4.97
N LEU A 368 20.82 -22.20 -4.55
CA LEU A 368 20.01 -21.07 -4.08
C LEU A 368 19.78 -20.07 -5.21
N GLN A 369 18.53 -19.67 -5.42
CA GLN A 369 18.10 -18.73 -6.46
C GLN A 369 18.27 -17.27 -6.01
N ILE A 370 19.51 -16.86 -5.72
CA ILE A 370 19.85 -15.55 -5.14
C ILE A 370 19.33 -14.40 -6.01
N GLY A 371 19.47 -14.47 -7.33
CA GLY A 371 18.97 -13.44 -8.23
C GLY A 371 17.45 -13.29 -8.26
N LEU A 372 16.69 -14.35 -7.97
CA LEU A 372 15.24 -14.26 -7.78
C LEU A 372 14.88 -13.59 -6.45
N MET A 373 15.66 -13.86 -5.40
CA MET A 373 15.54 -13.19 -4.11
C MET A 373 15.89 -11.69 -4.23
N ASP A 374 16.94 -11.33 -4.95
CA ASP A 374 17.32 -9.94 -5.24
C ASP A 374 16.21 -9.20 -6.01
N GLN A 375 15.52 -9.88 -6.95
CA GLN A 375 14.35 -9.30 -7.63
C GLN A 375 13.19 -9.02 -6.67
N VAL A 376 12.90 -9.93 -5.75
CA VAL A 376 11.90 -9.72 -4.69
C VAL A 376 12.28 -8.51 -3.82
N PHE A 377 13.56 -8.37 -3.43
CA PHE A 377 14.05 -7.17 -2.73
C PHE A 377 13.99 -5.89 -3.58
N ALA A 378 14.19 -5.97 -4.90
CA ALA A 378 14.00 -4.83 -5.79
C ALA A 378 12.55 -4.36 -5.83
N TYR A 379 11.57 -5.28 -5.86
CA TYR A 379 10.14 -4.94 -5.72
C TYR A 379 9.83 -4.34 -4.33
N LYS A 380 10.41 -4.89 -3.24
CA LYS A 380 10.29 -4.28 -1.90
C LYS A 380 10.85 -2.86 -1.87
N LEU A 381 12.01 -2.62 -2.48
CA LEU A 381 12.64 -1.31 -2.55
C LEU A 381 11.79 -0.31 -3.35
N LEU A 382 11.25 -0.73 -4.49
CA LEU A 382 10.35 0.08 -5.31
C LEU A 382 9.11 0.51 -4.53
N MET A 383 8.47 -0.40 -3.79
CA MET A 383 7.27 -0.08 -2.99
C MET A 383 7.58 0.75 -1.74
N ASN A 384 8.76 0.59 -1.13
CA ASN A 384 9.22 1.50 -0.07
C ASN A 384 9.46 2.93 -0.60
N VAL A 385 10.06 3.09 -1.79
CA VAL A 385 10.20 4.40 -2.45
C VAL A 385 8.83 5.02 -2.77
N VAL A 386 7.88 4.21 -3.26
CA VAL A 386 6.49 4.62 -3.47
C VAL A 386 5.81 5.05 -2.16
N GLN A 387 6.05 4.36 -1.06
CA GLN A 387 5.51 4.75 0.25
C GLN A 387 6.14 6.06 0.77
N VAL A 388 7.44 6.31 0.54
CA VAL A 388 8.05 7.62 0.80
C VAL A 388 7.43 8.73 -0.05
N VAL A 389 7.10 8.45 -1.32
CA VAL A 389 6.35 9.40 -2.17
C VAL A 389 4.93 9.65 -1.61
N ASN A 390 4.24 8.61 -1.14
CA ASN A 390 2.93 8.74 -0.47
C ASN A 390 3.02 9.64 0.78
N LEU A 391 4.02 9.44 1.65
CA LEU A 391 4.25 10.29 2.83
C LEU A 391 4.43 11.76 2.45
N VAL A 392 5.28 12.06 1.45
CA VAL A 392 5.54 13.42 0.97
C VAL A 392 4.27 14.05 0.39
N LEU A 393 3.52 13.27 -0.41
CA LEU A 393 2.28 13.70 -1.06
C LEU A 393 1.16 13.96 -0.04
N VAL A 394 0.94 13.05 0.91
CA VAL A 394 -0.01 13.22 2.02
C VAL A 394 0.37 14.43 2.88
N TRP A 395 1.65 14.60 3.25
CA TRP A 395 2.10 15.76 3.99
C TRP A 395 1.82 17.07 3.24
N TRP A 396 2.04 17.11 1.92
CA TRP A 396 1.73 18.27 1.07
C TRP A 396 0.21 18.53 0.97
N LEU A 397 -0.60 17.50 0.72
CA LEU A 397 -2.07 17.57 0.62
C LEU A 397 -2.69 18.10 1.92
N LEU A 398 -2.29 17.53 3.06
CA LEU A 398 -2.67 18.01 4.39
C LEU A 398 -2.20 19.45 4.64
N GLY A 399 -1.06 19.86 4.05
CA GLY A 399 -0.60 21.25 4.06
C GLY A 399 -1.50 22.22 3.30
N ARG A 400 -2.24 21.74 2.28
CA ARG A 400 -3.25 22.54 1.56
C ARG A 400 -4.58 22.55 2.31
N MET A 401 -5.10 21.37 2.67
CA MET A 401 -6.43 21.22 3.27
C MET A 401 -6.50 21.63 4.75
N MET A 402 -5.39 21.54 5.48
CA MET A 402 -5.28 21.91 6.90
C MET A 402 -4.40 23.14 7.10
N ALA A 403 -4.38 24.05 6.12
CA ALA A 403 -3.73 25.35 6.23
C ALA A 403 -4.20 26.10 7.49
N GLY A 404 -3.24 26.63 8.27
CA GLY A 404 -3.52 27.28 9.56
C GLY A 404 -3.82 26.33 10.73
N ARG A 405 -3.95 25.01 10.51
CA ARG A 405 -4.28 24.00 11.53
C ARG A 405 -3.12 23.00 11.74
N PRO A 406 -1.93 23.42 12.20
CA PRO A 406 -0.74 22.57 12.27
C PRO A 406 -0.91 21.35 13.19
N ARG A 407 -1.72 21.46 14.25
CA ARG A 407 -2.06 20.34 15.15
C ARG A 407 -2.78 19.22 14.39
N ALA A 408 -3.89 19.58 13.72
CA ALA A 408 -4.67 18.65 12.91
C ALA A 408 -3.86 18.08 11.74
N ARG A 409 -2.98 18.88 11.11
CA ARG A 409 -2.07 18.42 10.05
C ARG A 409 -1.14 17.30 10.53
N LEU A 410 -0.53 17.44 11.71
CA LEU A 410 0.39 16.41 12.21
C LEU A 410 -0.37 15.17 12.72
N ALA A 411 -1.51 15.34 13.39
CA ALA A 411 -2.35 14.21 13.80
C ALA A 411 -2.84 13.41 12.57
N ALA A 412 -3.31 14.09 11.53
CA ALA A 412 -3.70 13.46 10.27
C ALA A 412 -2.52 12.82 9.52
N PHE A 413 -1.32 13.41 9.57
CA PHE A 413 -0.14 12.79 8.96
C PHE A 413 0.24 11.48 9.66
N VAL A 414 0.20 11.43 10.99
CA VAL A 414 0.46 10.19 11.76
C VAL A 414 -0.64 9.15 11.56
N VAL A 415 -1.90 9.55 11.37
CA VAL A 415 -2.99 8.63 10.97
C VAL A 415 -2.66 7.84 9.70
N PHE A 416 -1.86 8.38 8.77
CA PHE A 416 -1.43 7.68 7.57
C PHE A 416 -0.06 7.00 7.72
N ALA A 417 0.95 7.75 8.20
CA ALA A 417 2.33 7.29 8.27
C ALA A 417 2.48 6.07 9.19
N TRP A 418 2.17 6.24 10.48
CA TRP A 418 2.27 5.19 11.47
C TRP A 418 1.12 4.16 11.40
N ASN A 419 0.29 4.13 10.35
CA ASN A 419 -0.79 3.15 10.28
C ASN A 419 -0.21 1.74 10.10
N PRO A 420 -0.53 0.77 10.99
CA PRO A 420 0.11 -0.55 10.93
C PRO A 420 -0.08 -1.26 9.60
N LEU A 421 -1.29 -1.24 9.05
CA LEU A 421 -1.62 -1.88 7.77
C LEU A 421 -0.91 -1.19 6.58
N MET A 422 -0.85 0.15 6.59
CA MET A 422 -0.12 0.91 5.56
C MET A 422 1.38 0.56 5.56
N LEU A 423 2.01 0.44 6.73
CA LEU A 423 3.42 0.04 6.87
C LEU A 423 3.64 -1.42 6.49
N PHE A 424 2.87 -2.33 7.09
CA PHE A 424 3.01 -3.78 6.92
C PHE A 424 2.86 -4.19 5.46
N ASP A 425 1.80 -3.73 4.77
CA ASP A 425 1.53 -4.22 3.42
C ASP A 425 2.24 -3.45 2.30
N ALA A 426 2.49 -2.15 2.44
CA ALA A 426 3.22 -1.39 1.41
C ALA A 426 4.74 -1.45 1.58
N ALA A 427 5.27 -1.39 2.80
CA ALA A 427 6.71 -1.43 3.05
C ALA A 427 7.23 -2.86 3.35
N GLY A 428 6.44 -3.68 4.04
CA GLY A 428 6.77 -5.08 4.35
C GLY A 428 6.46 -6.04 3.20
N ASN A 429 5.19 -6.16 2.82
CA ASN A 429 4.71 -7.08 1.78
C ASN A 429 4.74 -6.49 0.35
N ALA A 430 5.16 -5.23 0.18
CA ALA A 430 5.36 -4.57 -1.10
C ALA A 430 4.16 -4.64 -2.08
N HIS A 431 2.97 -4.34 -1.58
CA HIS A 431 1.73 -4.42 -2.37
C HIS A 431 1.53 -3.25 -3.34
N ASN A 432 1.10 -3.56 -4.56
CA ASN A 432 0.92 -2.57 -5.63
C ASN A 432 -0.21 -1.55 -5.35
N ASP A 433 -1.06 -1.82 -4.36
CA ASP A 433 -1.99 -0.86 -3.77
C ASP A 433 -1.30 0.44 -3.31
N ALA A 434 -0.03 0.38 -2.89
CA ALA A 434 0.75 1.54 -2.51
C ALA A 434 0.86 2.56 -3.66
N LEU A 435 1.12 2.08 -4.88
CA LEU A 435 1.25 2.89 -6.10
C LEU A 435 -0.13 3.29 -6.65
N MET A 436 -1.10 2.38 -6.55
CA MET A 436 -2.51 2.66 -6.85
C MET A 436 -3.03 3.83 -5.99
N VAL A 437 -2.66 3.87 -4.70
CA VAL A 437 -2.91 4.97 -3.75
C VAL A 437 -2.15 6.25 -4.12
N THR A 438 -0.89 6.17 -4.58
CA THR A 438 -0.16 7.36 -5.07
C THR A 438 -0.92 8.05 -6.19
N LEU A 439 -1.39 7.29 -7.18
CA LEU A 439 -2.16 7.83 -8.32
C LEU A 439 -3.52 8.38 -7.87
N LEU A 440 -4.20 7.71 -6.94
CA LEU A 440 -5.45 8.17 -6.34
C LEU A 440 -5.29 9.51 -5.59
N LEU A 441 -4.20 9.67 -4.84
CA LEU A 441 -3.84 10.90 -4.12
C LEU A 441 -3.39 12.02 -5.08
N LEU A 442 -2.67 11.68 -6.17
CA LEU A 442 -2.36 12.62 -7.25
C LEU A 442 -3.63 13.11 -7.96
N GLY A 443 -4.71 12.31 -7.97
CA GLY A 443 -6.05 12.76 -8.38
C GLY A 443 -6.56 13.96 -7.59
N ILE A 444 -6.32 14.01 -6.27
CA ILE A 444 -6.75 15.12 -5.41
C ILE A 444 -5.87 16.37 -5.59
N ALA A 445 -4.58 16.20 -5.90
CA ALA A 445 -3.60 17.28 -5.87
C ALA A 445 -3.96 18.51 -6.76
N PRO A 446 -4.43 18.37 -8.02
CA PRO A 446 -4.90 19.48 -8.84
C PRO A 446 -6.10 20.23 -8.23
N LEU A 447 -6.98 19.53 -7.52
CA LEU A 447 -8.19 20.12 -6.90
C LEU A 447 -7.87 20.97 -5.66
N VAL A 448 -6.68 20.81 -5.04
CA VAL A 448 -6.22 21.57 -3.88
C VAL A 448 -4.95 22.40 -4.14
N TRP A 449 -4.49 22.46 -5.40
CA TRP A 449 -3.27 23.17 -5.79
C TRP A 449 -3.34 24.69 -5.59
N ARG A 450 -4.54 25.27 -5.68
CA ARG A 450 -4.83 26.70 -5.42
C ARG A 450 -5.88 26.82 -4.31
N ARG A 451 -5.98 28.00 -3.69
CA ARG A 451 -7.08 28.32 -2.75
C ARG A 451 -8.37 28.75 -3.46
N SER A 452 -8.26 29.12 -4.74
CA SER A 452 -9.39 29.34 -5.65
C SER A 452 -10.10 28.02 -6.00
N PRO A 453 -11.36 28.04 -6.47
CA PRO A 453 -12.03 26.85 -6.99
C PRO A 453 -11.21 26.11 -8.08
N PRO A 454 -11.33 24.78 -8.20
CA PRO A 454 -10.57 24.03 -9.21
C PRO A 454 -10.95 24.42 -10.64
N THR A 455 -9.96 24.60 -11.49
CA THR A 455 -10.15 24.84 -12.93
C THR A 455 -10.55 23.57 -13.66
N ASN A 456 -11.15 23.68 -14.85
CA ASN A 456 -11.48 22.51 -15.67
C ASN A 456 -10.25 21.65 -16.03
N ALA A 457 -9.08 22.27 -16.25
CA ALA A 457 -7.83 21.54 -16.42
C ALA A 457 -7.41 20.78 -15.14
N GLY A 458 -7.69 21.33 -13.96
CA GLY A 458 -7.48 20.64 -12.68
C GLY A 458 -8.41 19.44 -12.50
N TRP A 459 -9.69 19.57 -12.87
CA TRP A 459 -10.62 18.44 -12.88
C TRP A 459 -10.24 17.37 -13.90
N ALA A 460 -9.83 17.75 -15.11
CA ALA A 460 -9.38 16.82 -16.14
C ALA A 460 -8.14 16.04 -15.68
N LEU A 461 -7.12 16.73 -15.16
CA LEU A 461 -5.89 16.12 -14.65
C LEU A 461 -6.15 15.23 -13.42
N GLY A 462 -7.03 15.66 -12.51
CA GLY A 462 -7.44 14.84 -11.36
C GLY A 462 -8.16 13.56 -11.79
N THR A 463 -9.10 13.68 -12.74
CA THR A 463 -9.81 12.54 -13.33
C THR A 463 -8.86 11.59 -14.05
N PHE A 464 -7.86 12.13 -14.77
CA PHE A 464 -6.83 11.34 -15.44
C PHE A 464 -5.97 10.53 -14.47
N PHE A 465 -5.52 11.11 -13.35
CA PHE A 465 -4.78 10.37 -12.33
C PHE A 465 -5.62 9.29 -11.63
N VAL A 466 -6.92 9.52 -11.40
CA VAL A 466 -7.85 8.47 -10.94
C VAL A 466 -8.03 7.38 -12.00
N GLY A 467 -8.03 7.73 -13.29
CA GLY A 467 -7.97 6.79 -14.40
C GLY A 467 -6.71 5.92 -14.37
N LEU A 468 -5.52 6.52 -14.22
CA LEU A 468 -4.26 5.77 -14.08
C LEU A 468 -4.25 4.86 -12.83
N SER A 469 -4.84 5.31 -11.71
CA SER A 469 -5.05 4.47 -10.52
C SER A 469 -5.89 3.23 -10.85
N ALA A 470 -6.96 3.40 -11.64
CA ALA A 470 -7.82 2.31 -12.09
C ALA A 470 -7.10 1.33 -13.04
N LEU A 471 -6.04 1.79 -13.72
CA LEU A 471 -5.15 0.97 -14.55
C LEU A 471 -4.05 0.24 -13.75
N ILE A 472 -4.05 0.33 -12.41
CA ILE A 472 -3.37 -0.63 -11.52
C ILE A 472 -4.40 -1.60 -10.93
N LYS A 473 -5.48 -1.10 -10.31
CA LYS A 473 -6.64 -1.90 -9.90
C LYS A 473 -7.95 -1.16 -10.23
N TYR A 474 -8.84 -1.85 -10.95
CA TYR A 474 -10.08 -1.26 -11.49
C TYR A 474 -11.02 -0.64 -10.44
N THR A 475 -10.90 -1.05 -9.16
CA THR A 475 -11.77 -0.62 -8.07
C THR A 475 -11.77 0.89 -7.83
N THR A 476 -10.65 1.59 -8.07
CA THR A 476 -10.59 3.06 -7.94
C THR A 476 -11.30 3.80 -9.06
N GLY A 477 -11.66 3.14 -10.17
CA GLY A 477 -12.49 3.70 -11.24
C GLY A 477 -13.85 4.23 -10.73
N LEU A 478 -14.39 3.63 -9.66
CA LEU A 478 -15.59 4.12 -8.97
C LEU A 478 -15.43 5.56 -8.45
N VAL A 479 -14.23 5.96 -8.02
CA VAL A 479 -13.94 7.33 -7.57
C VAL A 479 -13.97 8.32 -8.73
N GLY A 480 -13.72 7.88 -9.97
CA GLY A 480 -13.88 8.70 -11.17
C GLY A 480 -15.29 9.28 -11.32
N LEU A 481 -16.32 8.53 -10.91
CA LEU A 481 -17.71 9.00 -10.88
C LEU A 481 -17.88 10.19 -9.93
N PHE A 482 -17.23 10.15 -8.77
CA PHE A 482 -17.24 11.24 -7.78
C PHE A 482 -16.43 12.46 -8.19
N TYR A 483 -15.62 12.38 -9.26
CA TYR A 483 -15.02 13.54 -9.92
C TYR A 483 -15.95 14.09 -11.02
N VAL A 484 -16.36 13.21 -11.94
CA VAL A 484 -17.11 13.58 -13.15
C VAL A 484 -18.48 14.15 -12.84
N VAL A 485 -19.26 13.56 -11.91
CA VAL A 485 -20.62 14.02 -11.59
C VAL A 485 -20.67 15.44 -11.00
N PRO A 486 -19.93 15.79 -9.93
CA PRO A 486 -19.92 17.16 -9.43
C PRO A 486 -19.25 18.17 -10.38
N TRP A 487 -18.31 17.74 -11.24
CA TRP A 487 -17.75 18.59 -12.29
C TRP A 487 -18.80 18.91 -13.37
N ALA A 488 -19.51 17.89 -13.87
CA ALA A 488 -20.60 18.02 -14.84
C ALA A 488 -21.71 18.97 -14.34
N ARG A 489 -22.01 18.94 -13.04
CA ARG A 489 -22.97 19.87 -12.41
C ARG A 489 -22.52 21.33 -12.49
N ARG A 490 -21.21 21.59 -12.42
CA ARG A 490 -20.62 22.93 -12.32
C ARG A 490 -20.34 23.57 -13.67
N LEU A 491 -20.07 22.78 -14.71
CA LEU A 491 -19.98 23.24 -16.10
C LEU A 491 -21.28 23.94 -16.54
N SER A 492 -21.16 24.99 -17.36
CA SER A 492 -22.24 25.93 -17.68
C SER A 492 -23.14 25.51 -18.84
N SER A 493 -22.62 24.75 -19.82
CA SER A 493 -23.35 24.34 -21.02
C SER A 493 -23.15 22.85 -21.34
N TRP A 494 -24.02 22.30 -22.20
CA TRP A 494 -23.86 20.94 -22.71
C TRP A 494 -22.56 20.78 -23.50
N THR A 495 -22.23 21.71 -24.39
CA THR A 495 -20.97 21.74 -25.15
C THR A 495 -19.75 21.70 -24.23
N ALA A 496 -19.78 22.44 -23.11
CA ALA A 496 -18.70 22.40 -22.13
C ALA A 496 -18.57 21.02 -21.46
N ARG A 497 -19.67 20.30 -21.21
CA ARG A 497 -19.63 18.91 -20.71
C ARG A 497 -19.01 17.97 -21.74
N VAL A 498 -19.47 18.02 -22.99
CA VAL A 498 -18.96 17.16 -24.08
C VAL A 498 -17.46 17.39 -24.28
N VAL A 499 -17.00 18.64 -24.39
CA VAL A 499 -15.58 18.95 -24.58
C VAL A 499 -14.72 18.55 -23.37
N TRP A 500 -15.09 18.95 -22.15
CA TRP A 500 -14.22 18.74 -21.00
C TRP A 500 -14.28 17.33 -20.42
N ILE A 501 -15.47 16.74 -20.31
CA ILE A 501 -15.64 15.38 -19.77
C ILE A 501 -15.35 14.36 -20.85
N GLY A 502 -15.84 14.56 -22.08
CA GLY A 502 -15.48 13.70 -23.21
C GLY A 502 -13.99 13.73 -23.50
N GLY A 503 -13.33 14.89 -23.39
CA GLY A 503 -11.88 15.01 -23.47
C GLY A 503 -11.14 14.28 -22.33
N ALA A 504 -11.59 14.40 -21.08
CA ALA A 504 -10.96 13.71 -19.94
C ALA A 504 -11.16 12.18 -19.98
N VAL A 505 -12.37 11.72 -20.31
CA VAL A 505 -12.68 10.29 -20.51
C VAL A 505 -11.93 9.75 -21.72
N GLY A 506 -11.90 10.49 -22.83
CA GLY A 506 -11.13 10.15 -24.03
C GLY A 506 -9.63 10.02 -23.75
N LEU A 507 -9.04 10.92 -22.96
CA LEU A 507 -7.65 10.82 -22.53
C LEU A 507 -7.38 9.56 -21.68
N VAL A 508 -8.27 9.23 -20.75
CA VAL A 508 -8.18 7.98 -19.97
C VAL A 508 -8.31 6.76 -20.90
N VAL A 509 -9.29 6.74 -21.80
CA VAL A 509 -9.49 5.63 -22.77
C VAL A 509 -8.28 5.47 -23.69
N VAL A 510 -7.71 6.56 -24.21
CA VAL A 510 -6.49 6.52 -25.03
C VAL A 510 -5.30 5.97 -24.23
N ALA A 511 -5.11 6.39 -22.97
CA ALA A 511 -4.08 5.82 -22.11
C ALA A 511 -4.31 4.33 -21.82
N THR A 512 -5.55 3.92 -21.53
CA THR A 512 -5.95 2.51 -21.38
C THR A 512 -5.61 1.70 -22.62
N VAL A 513 -5.99 2.16 -23.82
CA VAL A 513 -5.71 1.45 -25.07
C VAL A 513 -4.20 1.38 -25.32
N VAL A 514 -3.47 2.49 -25.18
CA VAL A 514 -2.01 2.54 -25.44
C VAL A 514 -1.24 1.58 -24.53
N LEU A 515 -1.57 1.53 -23.24
CA LEU A 515 -0.96 0.59 -22.28
C LEU A 515 -1.41 -0.86 -22.54
N TYR A 516 -2.62 -1.08 -23.09
CA TYR A 516 -3.03 -2.42 -23.52
C TYR A 516 -2.45 -2.88 -24.86
N ILE A 517 -1.92 -2.01 -25.74
CA ILE A 517 -1.43 -2.38 -27.10
C ILE A 517 -0.57 -3.67 -27.13
N PRO A 518 0.42 -3.87 -26.24
CA PRO A 518 1.26 -5.08 -26.27
C PRO A 518 0.50 -6.37 -25.85
N TRP A 519 -0.69 -6.23 -25.28
CA TRP A 519 -1.44 -7.27 -24.58
C TRP A 519 -2.86 -7.51 -25.15
N ILE A 520 -3.28 -6.81 -26.21
CA ILE A 520 -4.59 -6.99 -26.83
C ILE A 520 -4.66 -8.34 -27.54
N ASP A 521 -5.40 -9.26 -26.94
CA ASP A 521 -5.86 -10.52 -27.53
C ASP A 521 -7.37 -10.62 -27.28
N PHE A 522 -8.14 -9.88 -28.10
CA PHE A 522 -9.56 -9.63 -27.83
C PHE A 522 -10.42 -10.85 -28.22
N PRO A 523 -11.39 -11.29 -27.39
CA PRO A 523 -11.78 -10.71 -26.09
C PRO A 523 -10.96 -11.22 -24.89
N ARG A 524 -10.18 -12.30 -25.05
CA ARG A 524 -9.59 -13.13 -23.99
C ARG A 524 -8.78 -12.38 -22.92
N PHE A 525 -8.09 -11.30 -23.28
CA PHE A 525 -7.34 -10.50 -22.30
C PHE A 525 -8.23 -9.84 -21.22
N LEU A 526 -9.56 -9.80 -21.42
CA LEU A 526 -10.53 -9.30 -20.45
C LEU A 526 -11.04 -10.39 -19.48
N ASP A 527 -10.82 -11.67 -19.78
CA ASP A 527 -11.32 -12.77 -18.95
C ASP A 527 -10.81 -12.72 -17.50
N PRO A 528 -9.53 -12.39 -17.20
CA PRO A 528 -9.04 -12.28 -15.83
C PRO A 528 -9.74 -11.19 -15.00
N ILE A 529 -10.06 -10.04 -15.61
CA ILE A 529 -10.77 -8.95 -14.91
C ILE A 529 -12.27 -9.28 -14.76
N PHE A 530 -12.88 -10.00 -15.69
CA PHE A 530 -14.25 -10.50 -15.50
C PHE A 530 -14.34 -11.54 -14.38
N VAL A 531 -13.40 -12.50 -14.31
CA VAL A 531 -13.31 -13.48 -13.21
C VAL A 531 -13.05 -12.79 -11.86
N ALA A 532 -12.18 -11.77 -11.82
CA ALA A 532 -11.94 -10.99 -10.62
C ALA A 532 -13.17 -10.16 -10.18
N ALA A 533 -13.97 -9.66 -11.13
CA ALA A 533 -15.18 -8.87 -10.84
C ALA A 533 -16.41 -9.74 -10.49
N SER A 534 -16.53 -10.94 -11.07
CA SER A 534 -17.54 -11.93 -10.65
C SER A 534 -17.24 -12.50 -9.26
N GLY A 535 -15.95 -12.64 -8.94
CA GLY A 535 -15.39 -13.51 -7.91
C GLY A 535 -15.25 -14.94 -8.45
N LYS A 536 -14.15 -15.66 -8.14
CA LYS A 536 -14.08 -17.11 -8.36
C LYS A 536 -15.16 -17.79 -7.50
N THR A 537 -15.78 -18.86 -7.98
CA THR A 537 -16.91 -19.51 -7.28
C THR A 537 -16.54 -20.10 -5.92
N TRP A 538 -15.26 -20.36 -5.65
CA TRP A 538 -14.73 -20.86 -4.37
C TRP A 538 -14.15 -19.77 -3.43
N MET A 539 -14.11 -18.50 -3.83
CA MET A 539 -13.43 -17.43 -3.07
C MET A 539 -14.41 -16.56 -2.28
N TYR A 540 -14.78 -17.07 -1.10
CA TYR A 540 -15.47 -16.35 -0.03
C TYR A 540 -14.56 -16.31 1.20
N THR A 541 -14.13 -15.13 1.63
CA THR A 541 -13.18 -14.98 2.75
C THR A 541 -13.29 -13.56 3.32
N ASN A 542 -13.47 -13.44 4.64
CA ASN A 542 -13.72 -12.19 5.36
C ASN A 542 -14.93 -11.35 4.89
N TRP A 543 -15.85 -11.94 4.11
CA TRP A 543 -17.09 -11.31 3.62
C TRP A 543 -18.26 -11.69 4.53
N ALA A 544 -18.65 -10.79 5.43
CA ALA A 544 -19.68 -11.05 6.45
C ALA A 544 -21.05 -11.55 5.93
N PRO A 545 -21.56 -11.13 4.75
CA PRO A 545 -22.79 -11.69 4.17
C PRO A 545 -22.74 -13.19 3.86
N ASP A 546 -21.55 -13.81 3.75
CA ASP A 546 -21.44 -15.26 3.54
C ASP A 546 -22.03 -16.05 4.71
N LEU A 547 -21.96 -15.51 5.94
CA LEU A 547 -22.54 -16.14 7.12
C LEU A 547 -24.07 -16.27 6.99
N VAL A 548 -24.72 -15.23 6.43
CA VAL A 548 -26.16 -15.26 6.13
C VAL A 548 -26.46 -16.25 5.01
N ALA A 549 -25.60 -16.33 3.99
CA ALA A 549 -25.76 -17.30 2.91
C ALA A 549 -25.63 -18.75 3.39
N LEU A 550 -24.64 -19.04 4.23
CA LEU A 550 -24.45 -20.36 4.85
C LEU A 550 -25.59 -20.70 5.81
N THR A 551 -26.06 -19.77 6.64
CA THR A 551 -27.22 -20.02 7.53
C THR A 551 -28.51 -20.31 6.76
N ILE A 552 -28.80 -19.58 5.67
CA ILE A 552 -29.98 -19.84 4.83
C ILE A 552 -29.83 -21.17 4.09
N SER A 553 -28.66 -21.46 3.53
CA SER A 553 -28.36 -22.75 2.89
C SER A 553 -28.61 -23.92 3.86
N ASP A 554 -27.88 -23.92 4.97
CA ASP A 554 -27.68 -25.10 5.81
C ASP A 554 -28.81 -25.29 6.86
N GLN A 555 -29.75 -24.33 6.98
CA GLN A 555 -30.93 -24.45 7.84
C GLN A 555 -32.29 -24.38 7.10
N TRP A 556 -32.35 -23.81 5.88
CA TRP A 556 -33.62 -23.58 5.17
C TRP A 556 -33.69 -24.28 3.81
N LEU A 557 -32.59 -24.30 3.05
CA LEU A 557 -32.58 -24.85 1.69
C LEU A 557 -32.24 -26.35 1.67
N ASP A 558 -31.21 -26.75 2.42
CA ASP A 558 -30.77 -28.14 2.55
C ASP A 558 -30.42 -28.48 4.02
N PRO A 559 -31.41 -28.49 4.94
CA PRO A 559 -31.20 -28.80 6.35
C PRO A 559 -30.77 -30.26 6.61
N ASN A 560 -30.79 -31.12 5.57
CA ASN A 560 -30.39 -32.53 5.65
C ASN A 560 -29.01 -32.78 5.03
N GLY A 561 -28.38 -31.78 4.40
CA GLY A 561 -27.05 -31.91 3.77
C GLY A 561 -27.02 -32.87 2.57
N LEU A 562 -28.10 -32.97 1.79
CA LEU A 562 -28.21 -33.85 0.63
C LEU A 562 -27.39 -33.37 -0.57
N ASN A 563 -27.22 -32.06 -0.72
CA ASN A 563 -26.35 -31.42 -1.71
C ASN A 563 -25.92 -30.03 -1.20
N PRO A 564 -25.03 -29.97 -0.19
CA PRO A 564 -24.71 -28.71 0.49
C PRO A 564 -23.97 -27.75 -0.43
N ASP A 565 -23.14 -28.22 -1.35
CA ASP A 565 -22.35 -27.33 -2.20
C ASP A 565 -23.21 -26.60 -3.24
N ALA A 566 -24.12 -27.29 -3.92
CA ALA A 566 -25.06 -26.64 -4.84
C ALA A 566 -26.01 -25.66 -4.10
N SER A 567 -26.46 -26.04 -2.90
CA SER A 567 -27.30 -25.19 -2.03
C SER A 567 -26.56 -23.91 -1.62
N ARG A 568 -25.31 -24.04 -1.17
CA ARG A 568 -24.45 -22.91 -0.80
C ARG A 568 -24.14 -22.02 -2.01
N GLU A 569 -23.81 -22.58 -3.16
CA GLU A 569 -23.57 -21.80 -4.39
C GLU A 569 -24.81 -21.01 -4.82
N LEU A 570 -26.00 -21.62 -4.79
CA LEU A 570 -27.26 -20.96 -5.13
C LEU A 570 -27.57 -19.79 -4.20
N VAL A 571 -27.46 -19.99 -2.87
CA VAL A 571 -27.71 -18.90 -1.91
C VAL A 571 -26.62 -17.82 -2.02
N ARG A 572 -25.34 -18.19 -2.18
CA ARG A 572 -24.24 -17.24 -2.39
C ARG A 572 -24.40 -16.42 -3.67
N PHE A 573 -24.96 -16.99 -4.75
CA PHE A 573 -25.32 -16.25 -5.96
C PHE A 573 -26.38 -15.18 -5.67
N TRP A 574 -27.45 -15.53 -4.96
CA TRP A 574 -28.50 -14.57 -4.59
C TRP A 574 -28.00 -13.51 -3.60
N THR A 575 -27.24 -13.88 -2.57
CA THR A 575 -26.62 -12.92 -1.64
C THR A 575 -25.71 -11.94 -2.37
N LYS A 576 -24.82 -12.40 -3.27
CA LYS A 576 -23.98 -11.52 -4.12
C LYS A 576 -24.83 -10.57 -4.99
N THR A 577 -25.96 -11.05 -5.51
CA THR A 577 -26.88 -10.26 -6.34
C THR A 577 -27.58 -9.17 -5.53
N VAL A 578 -28.11 -9.51 -4.35
CA VAL A 578 -28.76 -8.57 -3.42
C VAL A 578 -27.77 -7.54 -2.89
N THR A 579 -26.57 -7.93 -2.47
CA THR A 579 -25.55 -6.97 -1.97
C THR A 579 -25.07 -6.01 -3.05
N ARG A 580 -24.86 -6.49 -4.28
CA ARG A 580 -24.56 -5.64 -5.46
C ARG A 580 -25.72 -4.68 -5.77
N GLY A 581 -26.97 -5.13 -5.68
CA GLY A 581 -28.16 -4.29 -5.85
C GLY A 581 -28.26 -3.16 -4.82
N ILE A 582 -28.10 -3.49 -3.54
CA ILE A 582 -28.06 -2.51 -2.43
C ILE A 582 -26.94 -1.49 -2.65
N PHE A 583 -25.75 -1.96 -3.04
CA PHE A 583 -24.62 -1.08 -3.34
C PHE A 583 -24.87 -0.16 -4.53
N ALA A 584 -25.51 -0.64 -5.60
CA ALA A 584 -25.86 0.19 -6.76
C ALA A 584 -26.83 1.33 -6.39
N VAL A 585 -27.83 1.04 -5.55
CA VAL A 585 -28.76 2.05 -5.01
C VAL A 585 -28.02 3.06 -4.12
N TYR A 586 -27.14 2.59 -3.23
CA TYR A 586 -26.33 3.45 -2.37
C TYR A 586 -25.37 4.35 -3.16
N LEU A 587 -24.71 3.81 -4.19
CA LEU A 587 -23.83 4.54 -5.10
C LEU A 587 -24.61 5.63 -5.86
N GLY A 588 -25.78 5.29 -6.40
CA GLY A 588 -26.69 6.26 -7.02
C GLY A 588 -27.09 7.39 -6.07
N TRP A 589 -27.34 7.08 -4.79
CA TRP A 589 -27.64 8.08 -3.75
C TRP A 589 -26.45 9.00 -3.45
N GLU A 590 -25.22 8.51 -3.32
CA GLU A 590 -24.03 9.39 -3.15
C GLU A 590 -23.79 10.27 -4.38
N LEU A 591 -24.01 9.75 -5.60
CA LEU A 591 -23.88 10.53 -6.83
C LEU A 591 -24.94 11.66 -6.90
N VAL A 592 -26.19 11.38 -6.54
CA VAL A 592 -27.25 12.40 -6.42
C VAL A 592 -26.95 13.40 -5.30
N ARG A 593 -26.41 12.94 -4.16
CA ARG A 593 -25.96 13.79 -3.05
C ARG A 593 -24.85 14.76 -3.50
N LEU A 594 -23.83 14.27 -4.20
CA LEU A 594 -22.76 15.10 -4.76
C LEU A 594 -23.25 16.05 -5.84
N TRP A 595 -24.15 15.61 -6.74
CA TRP A 595 -24.78 16.47 -7.75
C TRP A 595 -25.58 17.62 -7.11
N ARG A 596 -26.29 17.37 -6.01
CA ARG A 596 -26.97 18.42 -5.23
C ARG A 596 -25.97 19.38 -4.58
N ILE A 597 -24.95 18.86 -3.88
CA ILE A 597 -23.92 19.67 -3.21
C ILE A 597 -23.14 20.54 -4.21
N ALA A 598 -22.81 20.02 -5.39
CA ALA A 598 -22.05 20.72 -6.42
C ALA A 598 -22.85 21.78 -7.19
N GLY A 599 -24.18 21.83 -7.01
CA GLY A 599 -25.06 22.85 -7.58
C GLY A 599 -24.78 24.24 -7.00
N ASP A 600 -24.40 24.30 -5.72
CA ASP A 600 -23.72 25.46 -5.15
C ASP A 600 -22.28 25.50 -5.70
N ARG A 601 -21.93 26.57 -6.43
CA ARG A 601 -20.59 26.76 -7.00
C ARG A 601 -19.58 27.34 -5.99
N GLN A 602 -20.04 28.02 -4.94
CA GLN A 602 -19.18 28.64 -3.92
C GLN A 602 -18.72 27.63 -2.87
N ARG A 603 -19.56 26.64 -2.56
CA ARG A 603 -19.24 25.58 -1.58
C ARG A 603 -17.99 24.78 -1.96
N PRO A 604 -17.07 24.49 -1.02
CA PRO A 604 -15.95 23.57 -1.27
C PRO A 604 -16.47 22.14 -1.49
N ILE A 605 -15.97 21.48 -2.53
CA ILE A 605 -16.46 20.16 -3.00
C ILE A 605 -15.51 19.00 -2.71
N VAL A 606 -14.23 19.26 -2.41
CA VAL A 606 -13.21 18.22 -2.21
C VAL A 606 -13.49 17.38 -0.95
N GLU A 607 -13.88 17.98 0.18
CA GLU A 607 -14.28 17.23 1.38
C GLU A 607 -15.51 16.31 1.13
N PRO A 608 -16.62 16.80 0.51
CA PRO A 608 -17.70 15.92 0.04
C PRO A 608 -17.29 14.75 -0.86
N ILE A 609 -16.34 14.96 -1.79
CA ILE A 609 -15.83 13.90 -2.69
C ILE A 609 -15.07 12.85 -1.88
N LEU A 610 -14.18 13.28 -0.98
CA LEU A 610 -13.42 12.38 -0.09
C LEU A 610 -14.33 11.58 0.84
N GLU A 611 -15.36 12.21 1.41
CA GLU A 611 -16.40 11.53 2.19
C GLU A 611 -17.10 10.42 1.39
N ALA A 612 -17.61 10.76 0.20
CA ALA A 612 -18.36 9.84 -0.64
C ALA A 612 -17.48 8.68 -1.13
N SER A 613 -16.26 8.97 -1.58
CA SER A 613 -15.26 7.98 -2.00
C SER A 613 -14.92 7.01 -0.86
N THR A 614 -14.62 7.55 0.33
CA THR A 614 -14.27 6.75 1.51
C THR A 614 -15.43 5.83 1.93
N ARG A 615 -16.66 6.37 2.06
CA ARG A 615 -17.82 5.55 2.42
C ARG A 615 -18.12 4.50 1.36
N THR A 616 -18.00 4.85 0.08
CA THR A 616 -18.21 3.91 -1.03
C THR A 616 -17.20 2.77 -1.02
N PHE A 617 -15.90 3.04 -0.78
CA PHE A 617 -14.93 1.96 -0.59
C PHE A 617 -15.25 1.12 0.65
N SER A 618 -15.64 1.73 1.77
CA SER A 618 -15.98 0.98 2.99
C SER A 618 -17.17 0.05 2.76
N VAL A 619 -18.24 0.51 2.10
CA VAL A 619 -19.41 -0.33 1.76
C VAL A 619 -19.05 -1.37 0.71
N LEU A 620 -18.25 -1.03 -0.32
CA LEU A 620 -17.77 -1.97 -1.34
C LEU A 620 -17.03 -3.16 -0.68
N ILE A 621 -16.08 -2.85 0.20
CA ILE A 621 -15.26 -3.85 0.91
C ILE A 621 -16.13 -4.72 1.83
N LEU A 622 -17.01 -4.11 2.65
CA LEU A 622 -17.80 -4.86 3.64
C LEU A 622 -18.96 -5.67 3.05
N LEU A 623 -19.53 -5.22 1.92
CA LEU A 623 -20.81 -5.72 1.42
C LEU A 623 -20.70 -6.43 0.06
N VAL A 624 -19.79 -6.01 -0.82
CA VAL A 624 -19.80 -6.40 -2.26
C VAL A 624 -18.65 -7.33 -2.65
N LEU A 625 -17.45 -7.11 -2.11
CA LEU A 625 -16.30 -7.97 -2.40
C LEU A 625 -16.43 -9.28 -1.61
N SER A 626 -16.68 -10.40 -2.30
CA SER A 626 -16.79 -11.73 -1.66
C SER A 626 -15.48 -12.20 -1.03
N TRP A 627 -14.37 -11.64 -1.49
CA TRP A 627 -13.04 -11.83 -0.94
C TRP A 627 -12.52 -10.50 -0.42
N VAL A 628 -12.28 -10.41 0.89
CA VAL A 628 -11.74 -9.21 1.53
C VAL A 628 -10.33 -9.48 2.04
N LEU A 629 -9.38 -8.76 1.43
CA LEU A 629 -7.98 -8.71 1.81
C LEU A 629 -7.76 -7.41 2.59
N GLU A 630 -6.91 -7.45 3.61
CA GLU A 630 -6.66 -6.37 4.55
C GLU A 630 -6.18 -5.09 3.85
N TRP A 631 -5.27 -5.21 2.88
CA TRP A 631 -4.69 -4.08 2.14
C TRP A 631 -5.73 -3.26 1.35
N TYR A 632 -6.93 -3.77 1.10
CA TYR A 632 -8.02 -2.99 0.51
C TYR A 632 -8.40 -1.77 1.37
N TRP A 633 -8.14 -1.81 2.68
CA TRP A 633 -8.37 -0.67 3.58
C TRP A 633 -7.39 0.49 3.40
N MET A 634 -6.28 0.32 2.65
CA MET A 634 -5.44 1.44 2.22
C MET A 634 -6.23 2.48 1.42
N TRP A 635 -7.16 2.04 0.57
CA TRP A 635 -7.88 2.92 -0.37
C TRP A 635 -8.78 3.94 0.36
N PRO A 636 -9.66 3.55 1.30
CA PRO A 636 -10.38 4.51 2.15
C PRO A 636 -9.45 5.24 3.14
N LEU A 637 -8.40 4.60 3.68
CA LEU A 637 -7.46 5.23 4.63
C LEU A 637 -6.77 6.46 4.02
N ALA A 638 -6.24 6.32 2.80
CA ALA A 638 -5.54 7.39 2.09
C ALA A 638 -6.43 8.63 1.87
N LEU A 639 -7.71 8.43 1.53
CA LEU A 639 -8.66 9.52 1.30
C LEU A 639 -9.16 10.14 2.62
N VAL A 640 -9.50 9.31 3.61
CA VAL A 640 -10.09 9.78 4.87
C VAL A 640 -9.08 10.49 5.78
N THR A 641 -7.78 10.17 5.61
CA THR A 641 -6.64 10.89 6.18
C THR A 641 -6.75 12.39 5.92
N LEU A 642 -7.11 12.78 4.69
CA LEU A 642 -7.20 14.17 4.26
C LEU A 642 -8.34 14.95 4.93
N LEU A 643 -9.35 14.25 5.47
CA LEU A 643 -10.43 14.82 6.29
C LEU A 643 -9.99 15.01 7.76
N GLY A 644 -9.04 14.21 8.24
CA GLY A 644 -8.36 14.35 9.53
C GLY A 644 -9.01 13.66 10.73
N TRP A 645 -8.19 13.33 11.73
CA TRP A 645 -8.51 12.49 12.90
C TRP A 645 -9.80 12.82 13.69
N GLN A 646 -10.25 14.09 13.65
CA GLN A 646 -11.45 14.52 14.37
C GLN A 646 -12.76 14.12 13.67
N ARG A 647 -12.72 13.63 12.43
CA ARG A 647 -13.90 13.14 11.71
C ARG A 647 -14.21 11.71 12.14
N MET A 648 -15.47 11.42 12.46
CA MET A 648 -15.89 10.06 12.85
C MET A 648 -15.57 9.02 11.76
N LEU A 649 -15.74 9.38 10.48
CA LEU A 649 -15.40 8.50 9.35
C LEU A 649 -13.92 8.08 9.35
N THR A 650 -12.99 8.97 9.72
CA THR A 650 -11.57 8.64 9.88
C THR A 650 -11.36 7.60 10.97
N ARG A 651 -12.08 7.72 12.10
CA ARG A 651 -11.98 6.79 13.24
C ARG A 651 -12.58 5.41 12.92
N VAL A 652 -13.66 5.36 12.15
CA VAL A 652 -14.26 4.10 11.66
C VAL A 652 -13.29 3.37 10.73
N VAL A 653 -12.74 4.06 9.73
CA VAL A 653 -11.76 3.46 8.80
C VAL A 653 -10.47 3.05 9.51
N VAL A 654 -9.98 3.86 10.45
CA VAL A 654 -8.81 3.47 11.28
C VAL A 654 -9.14 2.24 12.13
N GLY A 655 -10.33 2.18 12.74
CA GLY A 655 -10.82 1.00 13.45
C GLY A 655 -10.84 -0.25 12.57
N TYR A 656 -11.22 -0.11 11.29
CA TYR A 656 -11.09 -1.20 10.32
C TYR A 656 -9.63 -1.58 10.05
N THR A 657 -8.73 -0.65 9.76
CA THR A 657 -7.30 -0.98 9.52
C THR A 657 -6.61 -1.69 10.70
N LEU A 658 -7.11 -1.50 11.92
CA LEU A 658 -6.61 -2.13 13.15
C LEU A 658 -7.28 -3.47 13.49
N THR A 659 -8.46 -3.76 12.93
CA THR A 659 -9.18 -5.02 13.15
C THR A 659 -9.03 -5.99 11.98
N SER A 660 -8.97 -5.50 10.74
CA SER A 660 -8.77 -6.32 9.54
C SER A 660 -7.42 -7.05 9.58
N LEU A 661 -6.35 -6.37 9.99
CA LEU A 661 -4.99 -6.91 9.98
C LEU A 661 -4.85 -8.18 10.86
N PRO A 662 -5.16 -8.17 12.17
CA PRO A 662 -5.10 -9.39 12.99
C PRO A 662 -6.15 -10.43 12.58
N VAL A 663 -7.39 -10.04 12.25
CA VAL A 663 -8.45 -10.99 11.90
C VAL A 663 -8.14 -11.72 10.58
N PHE A 664 -7.55 -11.02 9.60
CA PHE A 664 -7.12 -11.64 8.34
C PHE A 664 -6.10 -12.74 8.57
N TYR A 665 -5.02 -12.48 9.32
CA TYR A 665 -3.97 -13.49 9.52
C TYR A 665 -4.41 -14.64 10.42
N VAL A 666 -5.31 -14.40 11.38
CA VAL A 666 -5.99 -15.48 12.11
C VAL A 666 -6.80 -16.36 11.15
N HIS A 667 -7.60 -15.76 10.25
CA HIS A 667 -8.34 -16.50 9.23
C HIS A 667 -7.42 -17.21 8.22
N HIS A 668 -6.24 -16.67 7.96
CA HIS A 668 -5.29 -17.26 7.02
C HIS A 668 -4.64 -18.53 7.60
N TYR A 669 -4.16 -18.48 8.85
CA TYR A 669 -3.44 -19.58 9.48
C TYR A 669 -4.32 -20.62 10.20
N TRP A 670 -5.52 -20.24 10.65
CA TRP A 670 -6.51 -21.15 11.26
C TRP A 670 -7.74 -21.39 10.36
N SER A 671 -7.59 -21.33 9.03
CA SER A 671 -8.69 -21.33 8.06
C SER A 671 -9.72 -22.47 8.21
N THR A 672 -9.31 -23.66 8.67
CA THR A 672 -10.20 -24.80 8.93
C THR A 672 -10.88 -24.78 10.31
N ASN A 673 -10.33 -24.03 11.26
CA ASN A 673 -10.70 -24.07 12.68
C ASN A 673 -11.41 -22.79 13.16
N MET A 674 -11.34 -21.70 12.38
CA MET A 674 -11.89 -20.39 12.76
C MET A 674 -13.43 -20.38 12.63
N PRO A 675 -14.20 -20.13 13.70
CA PRO A 675 -15.64 -19.95 13.59
C PRO A 675 -15.98 -18.72 12.73
N GLY A 676 -16.75 -18.91 11.66
CA GLY A 676 -17.05 -17.84 10.69
C GLY A 676 -17.65 -16.58 11.32
N VAL A 677 -18.34 -16.71 12.46
CA VAL A 677 -18.86 -15.58 13.26
C VAL A 677 -17.76 -14.57 13.66
N LEU A 678 -16.49 -14.97 13.72
CA LEU A 678 -15.37 -14.06 13.99
C LEU A 678 -15.12 -13.03 12.87
N VAL A 679 -15.63 -13.26 11.65
CA VAL A 679 -15.68 -12.20 10.61
C VAL A 679 -16.51 -11.00 11.08
N LEU A 680 -17.51 -11.20 11.96
CA LEU A 680 -18.27 -10.11 12.58
C LEU A 680 -17.44 -9.31 13.60
N ALA A 681 -16.42 -9.91 14.22
CA ALA A 681 -15.51 -9.21 15.14
C ALA A 681 -14.58 -8.21 14.39
N TYR A 682 -14.39 -8.41 13.09
CA TYR A 682 -13.84 -7.39 12.19
C TYR A 682 -14.94 -6.44 11.68
N ALA A 683 -16.04 -6.97 11.16
CA ALA A 683 -17.04 -6.18 10.42
C ALA A 683 -17.82 -5.17 11.29
N LEU A 684 -18.14 -5.51 12.55
CA LEU A 684 -19.08 -4.74 13.39
C LEU A 684 -18.45 -3.71 14.35
N PRO A 685 -17.36 -3.97 15.10
CA PRO A 685 -16.90 -3.04 16.14
C PRO A 685 -16.56 -1.62 15.64
N PRO A 686 -15.97 -1.42 14.44
CA PRO A 686 -15.76 -0.07 13.91
C PRO A 686 -17.07 0.68 13.62
N LEU A 687 -18.18 -0.01 13.29
CA LEU A 687 -19.53 0.57 13.14
C LEU A 687 -20.21 0.89 14.46
N ALA A 688 -19.73 0.36 15.59
CA ALA A 688 -20.20 0.75 16.91
C ALA A 688 -19.66 2.14 17.33
N LEU A 689 -18.52 2.60 16.80
CA LEU A 689 -17.90 3.87 17.20
C LEU A 689 -18.81 5.12 17.05
N PRO A 690 -19.61 5.28 15.97
CA PRO A 690 -20.62 6.34 15.89
C PRO A 690 -21.72 6.22 16.97
N ILE A 691 -22.16 5.01 17.29
CA ILE A 691 -23.24 4.73 18.25
C ILE A 691 -22.75 5.02 19.68
N VAL A 692 -21.58 4.49 20.04
CA VAL A 692 -20.91 4.77 21.32
C VAL A 692 -20.61 6.27 21.45
N GLY A 693 -20.12 6.92 20.39
CA GLY A 693 -19.88 8.36 20.37
C GLY A 693 -21.14 9.20 20.58
N TRP A 694 -22.27 8.81 20.00
CA TRP A 694 -23.59 9.43 20.22
C TRP A 694 -24.09 9.21 21.66
N ALA A 695 -24.01 7.97 22.15
CA ALA A 695 -24.45 7.61 23.50
C ALA A 695 -23.62 8.36 24.57
N TRP A 696 -22.30 8.40 24.41
CA TRP A 696 -21.37 9.12 25.28
C TRP A 696 -21.65 10.63 25.31
N GLN A 697 -21.89 11.25 24.15
CA GLN A 697 -22.30 12.66 24.08
C GLN A 697 -23.64 12.89 24.78
N ARG A 698 -24.62 11.98 24.65
CA ARG A 698 -25.92 12.07 25.30
C ARG A 698 -25.84 11.82 26.81
N TRP A 699 -24.89 11.01 27.27
CA TRP A 699 -24.63 10.73 28.68
C TRP A 699 -23.96 11.92 29.38
N ILE A 700 -22.88 12.48 28.82
CA ILE A 700 -22.22 13.69 29.33
C ILE A 700 -23.15 14.92 29.25
N LYS A 701 -24.03 15.00 28.25
CA LYS A 701 -25.03 16.07 28.12
C LYS A 701 -26.35 15.79 28.87
N ARG A 702 -26.44 14.76 29.72
CA ARG A 702 -27.49 14.74 30.74
C ARG A 702 -27.27 15.94 31.66
N PRO A 703 -28.27 16.81 31.89
CA PRO A 703 -28.18 17.77 32.98
C PRO A 703 -28.01 16.97 34.27
N SER A 704 -26.94 17.25 35.03
CA SER A 704 -26.89 16.84 36.43
C SER A 704 -28.10 17.46 37.13
N ALA A 705 -28.87 16.64 37.86
CA ALA A 705 -30.16 17.06 38.38
C ALA A 705 -29.99 18.17 39.43
N GLY A 706 -30.82 19.22 39.33
CA GLY A 706 -31.01 20.22 40.37
C GLY A 706 -30.22 21.53 40.21
N PRO A 707 -30.86 22.60 39.69
CA PRO A 707 -30.44 23.99 39.94
C PRO A 707 -30.53 24.41 41.42
N SER A 708 -31.12 23.57 42.29
CA SER A 708 -31.41 23.82 43.70
C SER A 708 -30.15 24.03 44.56
N VAL A 709 -29.12 23.19 44.40
CA VAL A 709 -27.91 23.21 45.25
C VAL A 709 -27.16 24.55 45.19
N ARG A 710 -27.18 25.22 44.03
CA ARG A 710 -26.58 26.56 43.84
C ARG A 710 -27.41 27.71 44.43
N ARG A 711 -28.65 27.47 44.88
CA ARG A 711 -29.47 28.49 45.55
C ARG A 711 -29.29 28.45 47.07
N VAL A 712 -29.22 27.26 47.67
CA VAL A 712 -28.98 27.07 49.13
C VAL A 712 -27.61 27.63 49.54
N LEU A 713 -26.54 27.30 48.80
CA LEU A 713 -25.17 27.80 49.06
C LEU A 713 -24.97 29.31 48.80
N ARG A 714 -26.03 30.07 48.51
CA ARG A 714 -25.99 31.54 48.41
C ARG A 714 -26.76 32.27 49.51
N THR A 715 -27.65 31.59 50.25
CA THR A 715 -28.37 32.18 51.38
C THR A 715 -27.55 32.17 52.67
N GLU A 716 -26.78 31.11 52.94
CA GLU A 716 -26.04 30.98 54.21
C GLU A 716 -24.68 31.69 54.22
N LEU A 717 -24.10 32.01 53.06
CA LEU A 717 -22.89 32.83 52.93
C LEU A 717 -23.18 34.33 52.78
N GLY A 718 -24.44 34.75 52.94
CA GLY A 718 -24.86 36.16 52.92
C GLY A 718 -25.27 36.73 54.29
N ALA A 719 -25.18 35.93 55.36
CA ALA A 719 -25.63 36.29 56.71
C ALA A 719 -24.50 36.23 57.76
N ALA A 720 -23.24 36.34 57.30
CA ALA A 720 -22.03 36.26 58.13
C ALA A 720 -21.05 37.41 57.79
N SER A 721 -21.60 38.59 57.51
CA SER A 721 -20.84 39.81 57.22
C SER A 721 -21.66 41.08 57.53
N GLU A 722 -22.16 41.18 58.75
CA GLU A 722 -22.51 42.42 59.45
C GLU A 722 -21.75 42.42 60.79
#